data_AF-L2F7V6-F1
#
_entry.id   AF-L2F7V6-F1
#
_cell.length_a   1.000
_cell.length_b   1.000
_cell.length_c   1.000
_cell.angle_alpha   90.00
_cell.angle_beta   90.00
_cell.angle_gamma   90.00
#
_symmetry.space_group_name_H-M   'P 1'
#
loop_
_entity.id
_entity.type
_entity.pdbx_description
1 polymer ?
#
loop_
_entity_poly.entity_id
_entity_poly.type
_entity_poly.pdbx_seq_one_letter_code
_entity_poly.pdbx_strand_id
1 'polypeptide(L)'
;MKETKYIGWVDWFMTADYKPFGFIKYHDNKKEQSVFFHQNQIMCQSLVKVGKFTENQVVVFCIRKSAKQKDKFEAYDVLLLEDEKNTLWLVSQFIHLLTNNIHSPPFTQLTNFFSNKLTQTPAIKHVVVDKLLLIFSGDYSNAVLTNILQTFPTIINQDQKLRDALINNLLNQLQQHKTSLKSIVADLKNHSVDTVYKNFIQSVMQLVKTSQLQFKQMQDIASFIAALTDLSLDEADEAINSCFDNTDFDTLTKLLQQDNLSAKLSPENYQYILNNIVKHTNFNQFINDKTQVVSFFRSATQKKLQSQLPNIVPMLDDSTKLHLWLHDMLDDLNVNFTLDLDTYVPLVNQLNLKSKQLFIKKIFYDIYCKRLQIDLDAILQINIDDYSTMVLFKLLKTISTEQKLNKHTLKYDLLQAISQTDLANHASDKLHLNGYFNLCTGRVIEVHRDSNTTYYKSDQFVKEGKLIENTQYFYIKVSHKKPDDERIICEGQLSVKDGKANLSTGKSNFWWCRNKQCFQHARTYCNNTHNWQNYTLLDFLGILNINFNDDEIGLLYSVVNYVNKFLKHLNCRSCGKLLKANGNSNYTYYRVSSFSCTNDNCLNPDKDVYLSHCSNGSRCDGVIDSRKSVKCNNGFIICTQCFACCDTKRLTDRNQYRSINQLNKVPWKEPHRGMSILCPKCGNHFKYCDILDKQAKHKKIVQLLKNLYHDGTPPAQNLVGNMGVYQNSQLHWFVVYQRHLSRNEFLNTLTEWQSVGFEITDFPEDLTRSYYRVIEPREFQLTQVTFFSCTKCNATYDYTQDHMKYTAIGYWHFSKFNHI
;
A
#
# COMPACT_ATOMS: atom_id res chain seq x y z
N MET A 1 -44.51 15.58 -57.79
CA MET A 1 -43.49 15.47 -56.73
C MET A 1 -42.78 14.14 -56.93
N LYS A 2 -41.44 14.10 -56.98
CA LYS A 2 -40.71 12.81 -56.97
C LYS A 2 -41.02 12.11 -55.65
N GLU A 3 -41.63 10.94 -55.70
CA GLU A 3 -41.93 10.15 -54.51
C GLU A 3 -40.61 9.80 -53.81
N THR A 4 -40.48 10.21 -52.54
CA THR A 4 -39.27 9.95 -51.76
C THR A 4 -39.41 8.57 -51.11
N LYS A 5 -38.46 7.70 -51.41
CA LYS A 5 -38.40 6.33 -50.89
C LYS A 5 -37.56 6.31 -49.62
N TYR A 6 -38.02 5.59 -48.60
CA TYR A 6 -37.43 5.48 -47.28
C TYR A 6 -37.09 4.03 -46.96
N ILE A 7 -36.11 3.84 -46.06
CA ILE A 7 -35.80 2.57 -45.42
C ILE A 7 -36.05 2.69 -43.92
N GLY A 8 -36.70 1.69 -43.34
CA GLY A 8 -37.05 1.66 -41.93
C GLY A 8 -37.18 0.23 -41.42
N TRP A 9 -37.66 0.07 -40.20
CA TRP A 9 -37.95 -1.23 -39.62
C TRP A 9 -39.33 -1.24 -38.98
N VAL A 10 -39.99 -2.38 -39.04
CA VAL A 10 -41.29 -2.58 -38.42
C VAL A 10 -41.12 -2.47 -36.90
N ASP A 11 -41.86 -1.59 -36.27
CA ASP A 11 -41.92 -1.46 -34.81
C ASP A 11 -42.83 -2.57 -34.25
N TRP A 12 -44.02 -2.71 -34.84
CA TRP A 12 -44.92 -3.84 -34.63
C TRP A 12 -45.93 -3.92 -35.79
N PHE A 13 -46.50 -5.10 -35.99
CA PHE A 13 -47.56 -5.36 -36.96
C PHE A 13 -48.51 -6.42 -36.38
N MET A 14 -49.78 -6.07 -36.20
CA MET A 14 -50.78 -6.95 -35.58
C MET A 14 -52.17 -6.73 -36.19
N THR A 15 -53.11 -7.60 -35.82
CA THR A 15 -54.50 -7.50 -36.26
C THR A 15 -55.35 -6.90 -35.14
N ALA A 16 -55.95 -5.73 -35.39
CA ALA A 16 -57.07 -5.22 -34.58
C ALA A 16 -58.28 -4.99 -35.48
N ASP A 17 -59.48 -5.19 -34.95
CA ASP A 17 -60.75 -5.04 -35.69
C ASP A 17 -60.77 -5.76 -37.05
N TYR A 18 -60.25 -6.99 -37.07
CA TYR A 18 -60.14 -7.86 -38.26
C TYR A 18 -59.30 -7.29 -39.43
N LYS A 19 -58.49 -6.25 -39.19
CA LYS A 19 -57.63 -5.62 -40.21
C LYS A 19 -56.17 -5.55 -39.73
N PRO A 20 -55.21 -6.18 -40.44
CA PRO A 20 -53.81 -6.09 -40.05
C PRO A 20 -53.22 -4.71 -40.36
N PHE A 21 -52.52 -4.14 -39.38
CA PHE A 21 -51.85 -2.85 -39.46
C PHE A 21 -50.63 -2.81 -38.53
N GLY A 22 -49.74 -1.85 -38.75
CA GLY A 22 -48.54 -1.69 -37.95
C GLY A 22 -47.91 -0.33 -38.10
N PHE A 23 -46.73 -0.18 -37.51
CA PHE A 23 -45.92 1.02 -37.55
C PHE A 23 -44.52 0.70 -38.05
N ILE A 24 -43.95 1.61 -38.83
CA ILE A 24 -42.58 1.56 -39.30
C ILE A 24 -41.83 2.71 -38.66
N LYS A 25 -40.74 2.39 -37.95
CA LYS A 25 -39.75 3.36 -37.50
C LYS A 25 -38.74 3.61 -38.61
N TYR A 26 -38.40 4.87 -38.84
CA TYR A 26 -37.41 5.28 -39.84
C TYR A 26 -36.71 6.56 -39.40
N HIS A 27 -35.61 6.89 -40.06
CA HIS A 27 -34.92 8.14 -39.81
C HIS A 27 -35.17 9.11 -40.97
N ASP A 28 -35.57 10.34 -40.64
CA ASP A 28 -35.58 11.48 -41.56
C ASP A 28 -34.79 12.63 -40.93
N ASN A 29 -33.82 13.18 -41.67
CA ASN A 29 -32.92 14.23 -41.19
C ASN A 29 -32.33 13.96 -39.78
N LYS A 30 -31.88 12.73 -39.52
CA LYS A 30 -31.33 12.25 -38.23
C LYS A 30 -32.31 12.19 -37.06
N LYS A 31 -33.62 12.38 -37.27
CA LYS A 31 -34.65 12.18 -36.25
C LYS A 31 -35.38 10.86 -36.52
N GLU A 32 -35.55 10.06 -35.48
CA GLU A 32 -36.45 8.90 -35.54
C GLU A 32 -37.89 9.40 -35.72
N GLN A 33 -38.60 8.79 -36.64
CA GLN A 33 -39.98 9.05 -36.99
C GLN A 33 -40.73 7.72 -37.03
N SER A 34 -42.05 7.76 -36.83
CA SER A 34 -42.91 6.59 -36.93
C SER A 34 -44.06 6.88 -37.89
N VAL A 35 -44.35 5.93 -38.77
CA VAL A 35 -45.42 6.03 -39.76
C VAL A 35 -46.27 4.76 -39.74
N PHE A 36 -47.59 4.92 -39.77
CA PHE A 36 -48.49 3.77 -39.74
C PHE A 36 -48.70 3.21 -41.15
N PHE A 37 -48.98 1.91 -41.23
CA PHE A 37 -49.35 1.23 -42.47
C PHE A 37 -50.35 0.09 -42.24
N HIS A 38 -51.13 -0.22 -43.26
CA HIS A 38 -52.11 -1.31 -43.33
C HIS A 38 -51.63 -2.40 -44.27
N GLN A 39 -52.17 -3.61 -44.13
CA GLN A 39 -51.83 -4.73 -45.02
C GLN A 39 -52.04 -4.40 -46.52
N ASN A 40 -53.08 -3.64 -46.87
CA ASN A 40 -53.36 -3.27 -48.26
C ASN A 40 -52.38 -2.27 -48.87
N GLN A 41 -51.45 -1.73 -48.07
CA GLN A 41 -50.35 -0.88 -48.51
C GLN A 41 -49.04 -1.67 -48.73
N ILE A 42 -49.04 -2.96 -48.39
CA ILE A 42 -47.94 -3.88 -48.69
C ILE A 42 -48.04 -4.30 -50.15
N MET A 43 -46.95 -4.17 -50.91
CA MET A 43 -46.95 -4.56 -52.31
C MET A 43 -47.13 -6.07 -52.49
N CYS A 44 -47.76 -6.49 -53.60
CA CYS A 44 -48.11 -7.89 -53.87
C CYS A 44 -46.96 -8.88 -53.64
N GLN A 45 -45.74 -8.53 -54.03
CA GLN A 45 -44.56 -9.39 -53.88
C GLN A 45 -44.18 -9.67 -52.41
N SER A 46 -44.37 -8.71 -51.50
CA SER A 46 -44.15 -8.89 -50.07
C SER A 46 -45.42 -9.34 -49.32
N LEU A 47 -46.61 -9.12 -49.91
CA LEU A 47 -47.90 -9.49 -49.33
C LEU A 47 -48.04 -11.02 -49.17
N VAL A 48 -47.48 -11.80 -50.10
CA VAL A 48 -47.42 -13.27 -50.00
C VAL A 48 -46.63 -13.73 -48.75
N LYS A 49 -45.79 -12.83 -48.20
CA LYS A 49 -44.93 -13.05 -47.04
C LYS A 49 -45.34 -12.18 -45.85
N VAL A 50 -46.64 -11.86 -45.71
CA VAL A 50 -47.12 -10.93 -44.66
C VAL A 50 -46.68 -11.33 -43.25
N GLY A 51 -46.52 -12.63 -42.97
CA GLY A 51 -46.03 -13.14 -41.68
C GLY A 51 -44.56 -12.77 -41.37
N LYS A 52 -43.78 -12.29 -42.34
CA LYS A 52 -42.40 -11.78 -42.11
C LYS A 52 -42.35 -10.35 -41.58
N PHE A 53 -43.46 -9.62 -41.56
CA PHE A 53 -43.52 -8.27 -41.00
C PHE A 53 -43.52 -8.32 -39.46
N THR A 54 -42.45 -8.83 -38.87
CA THR A 54 -42.25 -8.88 -37.42
C THR A 54 -41.48 -7.65 -36.93
N GLU A 55 -41.49 -7.40 -35.63
CA GLU A 55 -40.65 -6.36 -35.01
C GLU A 55 -39.20 -6.45 -35.48
N ASN A 56 -38.59 -5.30 -35.77
CA ASN A 56 -37.26 -5.11 -36.35
C ASN A 56 -37.05 -5.59 -37.80
N GLN A 57 -38.09 -6.08 -38.48
CA GLN A 57 -37.99 -6.42 -39.90
C GLN A 57 -37.76 -5.15 -40.75
N VAL A 58 -36.69 -5.14 -41.55
CA VAL A 58 -36.37 -3.98 -42.40
C VAL A 58 -37.25 -3.98 -43.63
N VAL A 59 -37.83 -2.81 -43.89
CA VAL A 59 -38.76 -2.56 -44.99
C VAL A 59 -38.36 -1.30 -45.74
N VAL A 60 -38.76 -1.26 -47.00
CA VAL A 60 -38.64 -0.11 -47.90
C VAL A 60 -40.03 0.38 -48.21
N PHE A 61 -40.26 1.69 -48.20
CA PHE A 61 -41.60 2.25 -48.35
C PHE A 61 -41.56 3.70 -48.84
N CYS A 62 -42.71 4.22 -49.26
CA CYS A 62 -42.94 5.63 -49.58
C CYS A 62 -43.92 6.23 -48.56
N ILE A 63 -43.91 7.56 -48.39
CA ILE A 63 -44.77 8.26 -47.43
C ILE A 63 -45.72 9.21 -48.16
N ARG A 64 -47.01 9.18 -47.80
CA ARG A 64 -48.02 10.11 -48.30
C ARG A 64 -48.95 10.59 -47.19
N LYS A 65 -49.70 11.66 -47.43
CA LYS A 65 -50.79 12.09 -46.51
C LYS A 65 -51.87 11.02 -46.48
N SER A 66 -52.38 10.69 -45.30
CA SER A 66 -53.41 9.68 -45.15
C SER A 66 -54.73 10.13 -45.75
N ALA A 67 -55.36 9.23 -46.52
CA ALA A 67 -56.69 9.45 -47.06
C ALA A 67 -57.79 9.38 -45.98
N LYS A 68 -57.51 8.77 -44.82
CA LYS A 68 -58.48 8.53 -43.74
C LYS A 68 -58.33 9.48 -42.56
N GLN A 69 -57.11 9.94 -42.28
CA GLN A 69 -56.82 10.83 -41.16
C GLN A 69 -56.20 12.12 -41.69
N LYS A 70 -57.02 13.19 -41.76
CA LYS A 70 -56.51 14.55 -42.02
C LYS A 70 -55.43 14.83 -40.96
N ASP A 71 -54.26 15.26 -41.41
CA ASP A 71 -53.07 15.57 -40.59
C ASP A 71 -52.14 14.41 -40.21
N LYS A 72 -52.35 13.19 -40.72
CA LYS A 72 -51.37 12.10 -40.56
C LYS A 72 -50.76 11.64 -41.88
N PHE A 73 -49.55 11.07 -41.78
CA PHE A 73 -48.87 10.40 -42.88
C PHE A 73 -49.02 8.89 -42.76
N GLU A 74 -49.17 8.21 -43.89
CA GLU A 74 -49.21 6.75 -43.98
C GLU A 74 -48.11 6.25 -44.93
N ALA A 75 -47.57 5.07 -44.64
CA ALA A 75 -46.65 4.42 -45.55
C ALA A 75 -47.42 3.68 -46.64
N TYR A 76 -46.90 3.70 -47.85
CA TYR A 76 -47.42 2.94 -48.98
C TYR A 76 -46.27 2.34 -49.79
N ASP A 77 -46.60 1.42 -50.68
CA ASP A 77 -45.63 0.60 -51.41
C ASP A 77 -44.62 -0.06 -50.46
N VAL A 78 -45.14 -0.58 -49.34
CA VAL A 78 -44.31 -1.22 -48.31
C VAL A 78 -43.80 -2.56 -48.84
N LEU A 79 -42.48 -2.72 -48.80
CA LEU A 79 -41.73 -3.85 -49.33
C LEU A 79 -40.78 -4.40 -48.26
N LEU A 80 -40.67 -5.73 -48.18
CA LEU A 80 -39.56 -6.35 -47.45
C LEU A 80 -38.25 -6.02 -48.16
N LEU A 81 -37.16 -5.82 -47.40
CA LEU A 81 -35.84 -5.52 -47.95
C LEU A 81 -35.40 -6.53 -49.03
N GLU A 82 -35.70 -7.81 -48.84
CA GLU A 82 -35.36 -8.90 -49.78
C GLU A 82 -36.06 -8.79 -51.14
N ASP A 83 -37.20 -8.08 -51.22
CA ASP A 83 -38.00 -7.92 -52.43
C ASP A 83 -37.68 -6.61 -53.19
N GLU A 84 -36.81 -5.76 -52.65
CA GLU A 84 -36.38 -4.53 -53.29
C GLU A 84 -35.39 -4.81 -54.44
N LYS A 85 -35.77 -4.38 -55.66
CA LYS A 85 -34.98 -4.62 -56.88
C LYS A 85 -33.98 -3.51 -57.20
N ASN A 86 -34.15 -2.31 -56.64
CA ASN A 86 -33.24 -1.20 -56.88
C ASN A 86 -31.98 -1.32 -56.00
N THR A 87 -31.07 -2.21 -56.42
CA THR A 87 -29.83 -2.46 -55.70
C THR A 87 -28.94 -1.21 -55.57
N LEU A 88 -28.94 -0.32 -56.56
CA LEU A 88 -28.15 0.92 -56.52
C LEU A 88 -28.64 1.89 -55.42
N TRP A 89 -29.95 2.00 -55.27
CA TRP A 89 -30.56 2.78 -54.19
C TRP A 89 -30.24 2.13 -52.83
N LEU A 90 -30.34 0.80 -52.71
CA LEU A 90 -29.99 0.08 -51.48
C LEU A 90 -28.52 0.28 -51.09
N VAL A 91 -27.59 0.27 -52.05
CA VAL A 91 -26.16 0.55 -51.80
C VAL A 91 -25.99 1.99 -51.29
N SER A 92 -26.71 2.95 -51.88
CA SER A 92 -26.65 4.35 -51.44
C SER A 92 -27.17 4.51 -50.01
N GLN A 93 -28.25 3.81 -49.64
CA GLN A 93 -28.75 3.79 -48.27
C GLN A 93 -27.77 3.10 -47.31
N PHE A 94 -27.14 2.01 -47.74
CA PHE A 94 -26.14 1.30 -46.94
C PHE A 94 -24.95 2.20 -46.60
N ILE A 95 -24.38 2.90 -47.59
CA ILE A 95 -23.27 3.85 -47.36
C ILE A 95 -23.72 5.04 -46.48
N HIS A 96 -24.96 5.51 -46.64
CA HIS A 96 -25.50 6.56 -45.78
C HIS A 96 -25.61 6.11 -44.31
N LEU A 97 -26.06 4.89 -44.07
CA LEU A 97 -26.15 4.32 -42.72
C LEU A 97 -24.76 4.01 -42.12
N LEU A 98 -23.81 3.57 -42.94
CA LEU A 98 -22.42 3.35 -42.52
C LEU A 98 -21.76 4.62 -41.96
N THR A 99 -22.14 5.78 -42.50
CA THR A 99 -21.59 7.09 -42.11
C THR A 99 -22.40 7.77 -40.99
N ASN A 100 -23.65 7.37 -40.73
CA ASN A 100 -24.55 8.11 -39.84
C ASN A 100 -25.23 7.28 -38.74
N ASN A 101 -25.48 5.98 -38.92
CA ASN A 101 -26.25 5.17 -37.95
C ASN A 101 -26.03 3.64 -38.10
N ILE A 102 -24.88 3.16 -37.62
CA ILE A 102 -24.49 1.74 -37.69
C ILE A 102 -25.23 0.81 -36.73
N HIS A 103 -25.88 1.33 -35.68
CA HIS A 103 -26.59 0.50 -34.69
C HIS A 103 -28.05 0.24 -35.05
N SER A 104 -28.49 0.71 -36.22
CA SER A 104 -29.87 0.57 -36.67
C SER A 104 -30.17 -0.83 -37.25
N PRO A 105 -31.39 -1.38 -37.07
CA PRO A 105 -31.79 -2.63 -37.72
C PRO A 105 -31.58 -2.62 -39.26
N PRO A 106 -31.87 -1.51 -39.98
CA PRO A 106 -31.51 -1.36 -41.40
C PRO A 106 -30.04 -1.64 -41.70
N PHE A 107 -29.10 -1.11 -40.92
CA PHE A 107 -27.67 -1.35 -41.16
C PHE A 107 -27.29 -2.82 -41.03
N THR A 108 -27.79 -3.50 -39.99
CA THR A 108 -27.50 -4.92 -39.76
C THR A 108 -28.05 -5.80 -40.89
N GLN A 109 -29.31 -5.61 -41.29
CA GLN A 109 -29.88 -6.40 -42.38
C GLN A 109 -29.25 -6.07 -43.74
N LEU A 110 -28.92 -4.80 -44.02
CA LEU A 110 -28.22 -4.43 -45.24
C LEU A 110 -26.80 -5.01 -45.30
N THR A 111 -26.09 -5.05 -44.17
CA THR A 111 -24.76 -5.70 -44.09
C THR A 111 -24.86 -7.17 -44.50
N ASN A 112 -25.85 -7.89 -43.97
CA ASN A 112 -26.11 -9.29 -44.35
C ASN A 112 -26.58 -9.43 -45.80
N PHE A 113 -27.37 -8.48 -46.30
CA PHE A 113 -27.85 -8.48 -47.68
C PHE A 113 -26.69 -8.28 -48.68
N PHE A 114 -25.71 -7.46 -48.31
CA PHE A 114 -24.61 -7.07 -49.17
C PHE A 114 -23.34 -7.91 -49.02
N SER A 115 -23.11 -8.55 -47.88
CA SER A 115 -21.93 -9.39 -47.62
C SER A 115 -21.67 -10.42 -48.73
N ASN A 116 -22.73 -10.98 -49.33
CA ASN A 116 -22.63 -11.95 -50.43
C ASN A 116 -22.73 -11.33 -51.84
N LYS A 117 -23.33 -10.14 -52.00
CA LYS A 117 -23.59 -9.52 -53.33
C LYS A 117 -22.50 -8.55 -53.79
N LEU A 118 -21.79 -7.92 -52.85
CA LEU A 118 -20.77 -6.90 -53.15
C LEU A 118 -19.59 -7.44 -53.96
N THR A 119 -19.25 -8.72 -53.81
CA THR A 119 -18.13 -9.37 -54.50
C THR A 119 -18.50 -9.91 -55.89
N GLN A 120 -19.79 -10.09 -56.19
CA GLN A 120 -20.25 -10.82 -57.37
C GLN A 120 -20.77 -9.93 -58.50
N THR A 121 -21.05 -8.64 -58.25
CA THR A 121 -21.67 -7.74 -59.24
C THR A 121 -20.80 -6.50 -59.53
N PRO A 122 -20.15 -6.41 -60.71
CA PRO A 122 -19.27 -5.29 -61.07
C PRO A 122 -19.92 -3.90 -60.99
N ALA A 123 -21.19 -3.78 -61.37
CA ALA A 123 -21.93 -2.52 -61.32
C ALA A 123 -22.10 -2.00 -59.87
N ILE A 124 -22.26 -2.88 -58.89
CA ILE A 124 -22.35 -2.52 -57.47
C ILE A 124 -20.97 -2.05 -56.99
N LYS A 125 -19.90 -2.75 -57.38
CA LYS A 125 -18.52 -2.39 -57.02
C LYS A 125 -18.18 -0.96 -57.45
N HIS A 126 -18.52 -0.57 -58.68
CA HIS A 126 -18.30 0.80 -59.17
C HIS A 126 -18.99 1.87 -58.31
N VAL A 127 -20.27 1.66 -57.96
CA VAL A 127 -21.02 2.63 -57.14
C VAL A 127 -20.46 2.73 -55.72
N VAL A 128 -20.02 1.61 -55.14
CA VAL A 128 -19.35 1.62 -53.83
C VAL A 128 -18.03 2.39 -53.92
N VAL A 129 -17.22 2.16 -54.96
CA VAL A 129 -15.96 2.89 -55.19
C VAL A 129 -16.20 4.39 -55.29
N ASP A 130 -17.13 4.84 -56.15
CA ASP A 130 -17.42 6.26 -56.33
C ASP A 130 -17.88 6.95 -55.04
N LYS A 131 -18.70 6.25 -54.24
CA LYS A 131 -19.18 6.77 -52.96
C LYS A 131 -18.10 6.81 -51.89
N LEU A 132 -17.23 5.80 -51.82
CA LEU A 132 -16.10 5.80 -50.90
C LEU A 132 -15.08 6.87 -51.27
N LEU A 133 -14.81 7.10 -52.57
CA LEU A 133 -13.96 8.20 -53.03
C LEU A 133 -14.50 9.56 -52.57
N LEU A 134 -15.82 9.77 -52.63
CA LEU A 134 -16.46 11.00 -52.13
C LEU A 134 -16.33 11.15 -50.61
N ILE A 135 -16.37 10.04 -49.86
CA ILE A 135 -16.14 10.08 -48.41
C ILE A 135 -14.68 10.42 -48.12
N PHE A 136 -13.73 9.77 -48.81
CA PHE A 136 -12.30 10.00 -48.60
C PHE A 136 -11.82 11.37 -49.10
N SER A 137 -12.57 12.05 -49.97
CA SER A 137 -12.30 13.45 -50.31
C SER A 137 -12.86 14.45 -49.28
N GLY A 138 -13.70 14.01 -48.36
CA GLY A 138 -14.29 14.81 -47.29
C GLY A 138 -13.63 14.62 -45.92
N ASP A 139 -14.22 15.27 -44.91
CA ASP A 139 -13.85 15.11 -43.50
C ASP A 139 -14.78 14.06 -42.86
N TYR A 140 -14.21 13.06 -42.19
CA TYR A 140 -14.95 11.99 -41.53
C TYR A 140 -14.29 11.61 -40.21
N SER A 141 -15.07 11.07 -39.27
CA SER A 141 -14.55 10.67 -37.96
C SER A 141 -13.81 9.32 -38.02
N ASN A 142 -12.90 9.08 -37.07
CA ASN A 142 -12.23 7.78 -36.92
C ASN A 142 -13.24 6.61 -36.82
N ALA A 143 -14.41 6.80 -36.21
CA ALA A 143 -15.44 5.78 -36.16
C ALA A 143 -15.95 5.39 -37.56
N VAL A 144 -16.13 6.37 -38.45
CA VAL A 144 -16.51 6.14 -39.86
C VAL A 144 -15.39 5.39 -40.59
N LEU A 145 -14.13 5.74 -40.34
CA LEU A 145 -12.97 5.03 -40.88
C LEU A 145 -12.98 3.55 -40.52
N THR A 146 -13.03 3.24 -39.22
CA THR A 146 -13.03 1.87 -38.70
C THR A 146 -14.17 1.06 -39.32
N ASN A 147 -15.38 1.64 -39.41
CA ASN A 147 -16.51 0.99 -40.04
C ASN A 147 -16.28 0.68 -41.53
N ILE A 148 -15.70 1.63 -42.28
CA ILE A 148 -15.39 1.45 -43.70
C ILE A 148 -14.34 0.35 -43.89
N LEU A 149 -13.25 0.38 -43.12
CA LEU A 149 -12.18 -0.61 -43.18
C LEU A 149 -12.68 -2.01 -42.80
N GLN A 150 -13.56 -2.11 -41.79
CA GLN A 150 -14.19 -3.37 -41.41
C GLN A 150 -15.13 -3.90 -42.49
N THR A 151 -15.87 -3.03 -43.16
CA THR A 151 -16.93 -3.41 -44.12
C THR A 151 -16.37 -3.71 -45.52
N PHE A 152 -15.34 -2.98 -45.95
CA PHE A 152 -14.83 -3.02 -47.33
C PHE A 152 -13.33 -3.32 -47.49
N PRO A 153 -12.70 -4.17 -46.67
CA PRO A 153 -11.25 -4.38 -46.72
C PRO A 153 -10.80 -4.90 -48.10
N THR A 154 -11.55 -5.84 -48.68
CA THR A 154 -11.25 -6.44 -50.00
C THR A 154 -11.36 -5.44 -51.14
N ILE A 155 -12.39 -4.57 -51.13
CA ILE A 155 -12.60 -3.59 -52.21
C ILE A 155 -11.48 -2.54 -52.18
N ILE A 156 -11.14 -2.06 -50.99
CA ILE A 156 -10.05 -1.09 -50.78
C ILE A 156 -8.71 -1.71 -51.23
N ASN A 157 -8.42 -2.96 -50.83
CA ASN A 157 -7.18 -3.64 -51.24
C ASN A 157 -7.10 -3.94 -52.75
N GLN A 158 -8.21 -4.00 -53.48
CA GLN A 158 -8.21 -4.28 -54.92
C GLN A 158 -8.17 -3.02 -55.79
N ASP A 159 -8.74 -1.90 -55.35
CA ASP A 159 -8.85 -0.67 -56.16
C ASP A 159 -7.75 0.36 -55.81
N GLN A 160 -6.87 0.66 -56.77
CA GLN A 160 -5.74 1.58 -56.57
C GLN A 160 -6.20 3.01 -56.25
N LYS A 161 -7.25 3.52 -56.89
CA LYS A 161 -7.72 4.90 -56.67
C LYS A 161 -8.26 5.07 -55.26
N LEU A 162 -8.97 4.07 -54.74
CA LEU A 162 -9.44 4.07 -53.34
C LEU A 162 -8.29 4.05 -52.35
N ARG A 163 -7.26 3.23 -52.59
CA ARG A 163 -6.07 3.20 -51.72
C ARG A 163 -5.40 4.56 -51.66
N ASP A 164 -5.16 5.17 -52.81
CA ASP A 164 -4.47 6.46 -52.89
C ASP A 164 -5.31 7.57 -52.23
N ALA A 165 -6.62 7.60 -52.47
CA ALA A 165 -7.53 8.55 -51.82
C ALA A 165 -7.56 8.38 -50.30
N LEU A 166 -7.63 7.13 -49.81
CA LEU A 166 -7.59 6.82 -48.39
C LEU A 166 -6.27 7.26 -47.76
N ILE A 167 -5.13 6.88 -48.36
CA ILE A 167 -3.79 7.23 -47.85
C ILE A 167 -3.64 8.75 -47.79
N ASN A 168 -3.94 9.47 -48.87
CA ASN A 168 -3.83 10.93 -48.90
C ASN A 168 -4.71 11.58 -47.83
N ASN A 169 -5.93 11.09 -47.61
CA ASN A 169 -6.78 11.59 -46.55
C ASN A 169 -6.19 11.34 -45.16
N LEU A 170 -5.71 10.12 -44.88
CA LEU A 170 -5.09 9.77 -43.60
C LEU A 170 -3.84 10.62 -43.33
N LEU A 171 -3.01 10.87 -44.34
CA LEU A 171 -1.83 11.75 -44.23
C LEU A 171 -2.26 13.19 -43.91
N ASN A 172 -3.28 13.72 -44.60
CA ASN A 172 -3.82 15.04 -44.33
C ASN A 172 -4.38 15.15 -42.90
N GLN A 173 -5.12 14.15 -42.42
CA GLN A 173 -5.63 14.13 -41.05
C GLN A 173 -4.49 14.10 -40.01
N LEU A 174 -3.44 13.33 -40.28
CA LEU A 174 -2.26 13.24 -39.42
C LEU A 174 -1.49 14.57 -39.37
N GLN A 175 -1.25 15.21 -40.52
CA GLN A 175 -0.59 16.52 -40.61
C GLN A 175 -1.40 17.64 -39.94
N GLN A 176 -2.74 17.57 -40.02
CA GLN A 176 -3.64 18.51 -39.35
C GLN A 176 -3.85 18.19 -37.85
N HIS A 177 -3.19 17.16 -37.32
CA HIS A 177 -3.35 16.66 -35.95
C HIS A 177 -4.81 16.32 -35.57
N LYS A 178 -5.65 15.96 -36.55
CA LYS A 178 -7.04 15.53 -36.31
C LYS A 178 -7.12 14.12 -35.73
N THR A 179 -6.07 13.32 -35.93
CA THR A 179 -5.97 11.94 -35.44
C THR A 179 -4.51 11.62 -35.09
N SER A 180 -4.31 10.54 -34.32
CA SER A 180 -2.97 10.05 -33.94
C SER A 180 -2.51 8.95 -34.88
N LEU A 181 -1.20 8.86 -35.13
CA LEU A 181 -0.62 7.76 -35.91
C LEU A 181 -0.94 6.42 -35.26
N LYS A 182 -0.89 6.37 -33.92
CA LYS A 182 -1.25 5.15 -33.16
C LYS A 182 -2.64 4.63 -33.52
N SER A 183 -3.64 5.51 -33.62
CA SER A 183 -5.01 5.12 -33.98
C SER A 183 -5.05 4.57 -35.40
N ILE A 184 -4.49 5.31 -36.37
CA ILE A 184 -4.49 4.90 -37.78
C ILE A 184 -3.81 3.52 -37.95
N VAL A 185 -2.65 3.33 -37.33
CA VAL A 185 -1.89 2.07 -37.41
C VAL A 185 -2.70 0.91 -36.82
N ALA A 186 -3.39 1.12 -35.70
CA ALA A 186 -4.24 0.09 -35.10
C ALA A 186 -5.40 -0.29 -36.04
N ASP A 187 -6.09 0.69 -36.61
CA ASP A 187 -7.21 0.46 -37.53
C ASP A 187 -6.76 -0.28 -38.80
N LEU A 188 -5.66 0.14 -39.42
CA LEU A 188 -5.15 -0.50 -40.65
C LEU A 188 -4.71 -1.96 -40.41
N LYS A 189 -4.05 -2.23 -39.27
CA LYS A 189 -3.61 -3.59 -38.92
C LYS A 189 -4.77 -4.53 -38.59
N ASN A 190 -5.75 -4.06 -37.82
CA ASN A 190 -6.87 -4.89 -37.35
C ASN A 190 -7.81 -5.34 -38.48
N HIS A 191 -7.78 -4.65 -39.63
CA HIS A 191 -8.69 -4.90 -40.74
C HIS A 191 -8.01 -5.47 -42.00
N SER A 192 -6.80 -6.03 -41.86
CA SER A 192 -6.08 -6.76 -42.94
C SER A 192 -5.88 -5.96 -44.23
N VAL A 193 -5.64 -4.65 -44.12
CA VAL A 193 -5.42 -3.77 -45.27
C VAL A 193 -3.91 -3.61 -45.54
N ASP A 194 -3.21 -4.73 -45.69
CA ASP A 194 -1.74 -4.81 -45.63
C ASP A 194 -1.04 -3.90 -46.66
N THR A 195 -1.55 -3.83 -47.89
CA THR A 195 -1.00 -2.97 -48.94
C THR A 195 -1.18 -1.48 -48.61
N VAL A 196 -2.36 -1.09 -48.08
CA VAL A 196 -2.60 0.30 -47.65
C VAL A 196 -1.74 0.62 -46.45
N TYR A 197 -1.64 -0.29 -45.48
CA TYR A 197 -0.79 -0.14 -44.32
C TYR A 197 0.66 0.11 -44.72
N LYS A 198 1.24 -0.73 -45.58
CA LYS A 198 2.62 -0.56 -46.07
C LYS A 198 2.83 0.77 -46.79
N ASN A 199 1.97 1.11 -47.75
CA ASN A 199 2.08 2.35 -48.53
C ASN A 199 1.89 3.60 -47.67
N PHE A 200 0.97 3.54 -46.70
CA PHE A 200 0.76 4.62 -45.74
C PHE A 200 2.01 4.84 -44.89
N ILE A 201 2.61 3.78 -44.32
CA ILE A 201 3.83 3.91 -43.52
C ILE A 201 5.00 4.44 -44.36
N GLN A 202 5.17 4.00 -45.61
CA GLN A 202 6.17 4.56 -46.53
C GLN A 202 5.95 6.06 -46.80
N SER A 203 4.70 6.49 -46.92
CA SER A 203 4.37 7.90 -47.13
C SER A 203 4.65 8.73 -45.87
N VAL A 204 4.28 8.23 -44.69
CA VAL A 204 4.63 8.83 -43.40
C VAL A 204 6.15 8.95 -43.25
N MET A 205 6.88 7.89 -43.63
CA MET A 205 8.35 7.87 -43.62
C MET A 205 8.94 9.00 -44.46
N GLN A 206 8.43 9.21 -45.68
CA GLN A 206 8.88 10.29 -46.54
C GLN A 206 8.59 11.69 -45.97
N LEU A 207 7.41 11.87 -45.36
CA LEU A 207 7.06 13.14 -44.70
C LEU A 207 7.97 13.44 -43.49
N VAL A 208 8.33 12.41 -42.72
CA VAL A 208 9.26 12.54 -41.58
C VAL A 208 10.66 12.89 -42.06
N LYS A 209 11.18 12.18 -43.08
CA LYS A 209 12.51 12.47 -43.67
C LYS A 209 12.60 13.90 -44.20
N THR A 210 11.54 14.39 -44.83
CA THR A 210 11.48 15.76 -45.38
C THR A 210 11.07 16.81 -44.35
N SER A 211 10.94 16.45 -43.07
CA SER A 211 10.50 17.32 -41.97
C SER A 211 9.13 17.98 -42.19
N GLN A 212 8.28 17.40 -43.05
CA GLN A 212 6.90 17.83 -43.31
C GLN A 212 5.91 17.25 -42.30
N LEU A 213 6.34 16.32 -41.45
CA LEU A 213 5.56 15.77 -40.34
C LEU A 213 6.43 15.69 -39.08
N GLN A 214 5.92 16.22 -37.98
CA GLN A 214 6.55 16.14 -36.66
C GLN A 214 5.59 15.47 -35.67
N PHE A 215 6.08 14.46 -34.95
CA PHE A 215 5.31 13.80 -33.92
C PHE A 215 5.40 14.59 -32.61
N LYS A 216 4.24 15.02 -32.10
CA LYS A 216 4.13 15.71 -30.80
C LYS A 216 3.92 14.77 -29.62
N GLN A 217 3.55 13.52 -29.90
CA GLN A 217 3.22 12.53 -28.89
C GLN A 217 4.19 11.36 -28.97
N MET A 218 4.73 10.99 -27.81
CA MET A 218 5.60 9.82 -27.66
C MET A 218 4.96 8.53 -28.18
N GLN A 219 3.63 8.37 -28.01
CA GLN A 219 2.90 7.20 -28.50
C GLN A 219 2.94 7.09 -30.03
N ASP A 220 2.93 8.21 -30.74
CA ASP A 220 3.01 8.22 -32.20
C ASP A 220 4.42 7.84 -32.67
N ILE A 221 5.46 8.33 -32.01
CA ILE A 221 6.85 7.93 -32.30
C ILE A 221 7.03 6.42 -32.08
N ALA A 222 6.53 5.90 -30.95
CA ALA A 222 6.61 4.48 -30.66
C ALA A 222 5.84 3.63 -31.67
N SER A 223 4.65 4.08 -32.10
CA SER A 223 3.86 3.43 -33.14
C SER A 223 4.53 3.49 -34.52
N PHE A 224 5.19 4.60 -34.84
CA PHE A 224 5.95 4.75 -36.09
C PHE A 224 7.15 3.80 -36.15
N ILE A 225 7.99 3.79 -35.11
CA ILE A 225 9.14 2.89 -34.99
C ILE A 225 8.67 1.44 -35.10
N ALA A 226 7.64 1.06 -34.34
CA ALA A 226 7.08 -0.28 -34.41
C ALA A 226 6.62 -0.66 -35.83
N ALA A 227 5.99 0.26 -36.54
CA ALA A 227 5.53 0.03 -37.90
C ALA A 227 6.68 -0.14 -38.89
N LEU A 228 7.76 0.63 -38.76
CA LEU A 228 8.95 0.48 -39.59
C LEU A 228 9.64 -0.87 -39.36
N THR A 229 9.79 -1.29 -38.10
CA THR A 229 10.37 -2.59 -37.75
C THR A 229 9.52 -3.75 -38.30
N ASP A 230 8.19 -3.67 -38.16
CA ASP A 230 7.28 -4.73 -38.63
C ASP A 230 7.34 -4.90 -40.16
N LEU A 231 7.66 -3.85 -40.90
CA LEU A 231 7.73 -3.86 -42.37
C LEU A 231 9.12 -4.17 -42.94
N SER A 232 10.16 -4.28 -42.09
CA SER A 232 11.55 -4.54 -42.50
C SER A 232 12.01 -3.66 -43.67
N LEU A 233 11.77 -2.34 -43.57
CA LEU A 233 12.15 -1.39 -44.62
C LEU A 233 13.65 -1.06 -44.52
N ASP A 234 14.39 -1.20 -45.63
CA ASP A 234 15.85 -0.95 -45.69
C ASP A 234 16.22 0.50 -45.27
N GLU A 235 15.30 1.43 -45.43
CA GLU A 235 15.45 2.85 -45.12
C GLU A 235 14.95 3.25 -43.72
N ALA A 236 14.56 2.28 -42.88
CA ALA A 236 13.95 2.53 -41.57
C ALA A 236 14.86 3.36 -40.66
N ASP A 237 16.15 3.07 -40.63
CA ASP A 237 17.11 3.75 -39.73
C ASP A 237 17.22 5.26 -40.03
N GLU A 238 17.26 5.63 -41.31
CA GLU A 238 17.33 7.05 -41.70
C GLU A 238 16.08 7.80 -41.26
N ALA A 239 14.89 7.23 -41.46
CA ALA A 239 13.64 7.85 -41.05
C ALA A 239 13.48 7.93 -39.52
N ILE A 240 13.96 6.91 -38.81
CA ILE A 240 14.02 6.88 -37.35
C ILE A 240 14.94 8.01 -36.85
N ASN A 241 16.10 8.20 -37.47
CA ASN A 241 17.03 9.27 -37.09
C ASN A 241 16.43 10.67 -37.37
N SER A 242 15.83 10.90 -38.54
CA SER A 242 15.14 12.17 -38.85
C SER A 242 13.95 12.45 -37.93
N CYS A 243 13.27 11.40 -37.46
CA CYS A 243 12.23 11.51 -36.44
C CYS A 243 12.80 12.08 -35.14
N PHE A 244 13.94 11.56 -34.67
CA PHE A 244 14.58 12.00 -33.44
C PHE A 244 15.13 13.43 -33.51
N ASP A 245 15.64 13.87 -34.67
CA ASP A 245 16.14 15.25 -34.85
C ASP A 245 15.03 16.30 -34.66
N ASN A 246 13.79 15.93 -34.94
CA ASN A 246 12.62 16.79 -34.84
C ASN A 246 11.80 16.59 -33.56
N THR A 247 12.25 15.73 -32.64
CA THR A 247 11.55 15.39 -31.40
C THR A 247 12.05 16.26 -30.25
N ASP A 248 11.14 16.73 -29.37
CA ASP A 248 11.52 17.52 -28.20
C ASP A 248 12.30 16.69 -27.15
N PHE A 249 13.09 17.40 -26.34
CA PHE A 249 13.96 16.81 -25.33
C PHE A 249 13.24 15.91 -24.32
N ASP A 250 12.08 16.33 -23.83
CA ASP A 250 11.32 15.56 -22.82
C ASP A 250 10.81 14.25 -23.41
N THR A 251 10.41 14.28 -24.67
CA THR A 251 9.99 13.08 -25.40
C THR A 251 11.17 12.15 -25.67
N LEU A 252 12.33 12.66 -26.09
CA LEU A 252 13.55 11.85 -26.28
C LEU A 252 14.03 11.16 -24.99
N THR A 253 14.05 11.89 -23.87
CA THR A 253 14.45 11.32 -22.57
C THR A 253 13.48 10.24 -22.09
N LYS A 254 12.16 10.47 -22.24
CA LYS A 254 11.14 9.46 -21.92
C LYS A 254 11.24 8.23 -22.83
N LEU A 255 11.53 8.39 -24.12
CA LEU A 255 11.72 7.28 -25.06
C LEU A 255 12.87 6.37 -24.62
N LEU A 256 14.00 6.93 -24.18
CA LEU A 256 15.11 6.12 -23.65
C LEU A 256 14.75 5.35 -22.39
N GLN A 257 13.83 5.86 -21.57
CA GLN A 257 13.38 5.20 -20.34
C GLN A 257 12.33 4.11 -20.57
N GLN A 258 11.75 3.98 -21.77
CA GLN A 258 10.74 2.96 -22.05
C GLN A 258 11.37 1.59 -22.36
N ASP A 259 10.87 0.56 -21.66
CA ASP A 259 11.26 -0.83 -21.88
C ASP A 259 10.71 -1.40 -23.19
N ASN A 260 9.51 -1.00 -23.60
CA ASN A 260 8.84 -1.56 -24.80
C ASN A 260 9.56 -1.24 -26.12
N LEU A 261 10.34 -0.16 -26.16
CA LEU A 261 11.13 0.24 -27.34
C LEU A 261 12.43 -0.56 -27.46
N SER A 262 12.91 -1.17 -26.37
CA SER A 262 14.22 -1.85 -26.29
C SER A 262 14.35 -3.06 -27.21
N ALA A 263 13.24 -3.76 -27.48
CA ALA A 263 13.23 -4.90 -28.37
C ALA A 263 13.17 -4.52 -29.86
N LYS A 264 12.91 -3.25 -30.21
CA LYS A 264 12.57 -2.83 -31.58
C LYS A 264 13.60 -1.93 -32.25
N LEU A 265 14.45 -1.26 -31.48
CA LEU A 265 15.50 -0.38 -31.99
C LEU A 265 16.85 -1.09 -32.02
N SER A 266 17.65 -0.81 -33.04
CA SER A 266 19.03 -1.24 -33.10
C SER A 266 19.88 -0.49 -32.06
N PRO A 267 21.03 -1.05 -31.63
CA PRO A 267 22.01 -0.32 -30.82
C PRO A 267 22.43 1.02 -31.45
N GLU A 268 22.50 1.09 -32.78
CA GLU A 268 22.84 2.29 -33.55
C GLU A 268 21.77 3.38 -33.42
N ASN A 269 20.47 3.05 -33.49
CA ASN A 269 19.42 4.04 -33.26
C ASN A 269 19.45 4.57 -31.83
N TYR A 270 19.70 3.69 -30.85
CA TYR A 270 19.82 4.08 -29.46
C TYR A 270 20.98 5.06 -29.23
N GLN A 271 22.12 4.77 -29.86
CA GLN A 271 23.28 5.64 -29.87
C GLN A 271 22.96 7.01 -30.48
N TYR A 272 22.17 7.05 -31.55
CA TYR A 272 21.73 8.29 -32.19
C TYR A 272 20.85 9.14 -31.24
N ILE A 273 19.87 8.53 -30.57
CA ILE A 273 19.02 9.22 -29.58
C ILE A 273 19.87 9.82 -28.47
N LEU A 274 20.81 9.04 -27.92
CA LEU A 274 21.68 9.50 -26.83
C LEU A 274 22.54 10.70 -27.27
N ASN A 275 23.11 10.65 -28.47
CA ASN A 275 23.86 11.77 -29.04
C ASN A 275 23.00 13.03 -29.20
N ASN A 276 21.74 12.89 -29.62
CA ASN A 276 20.82 14.03 -29.76
C ASN A 276 20.43 14.63 -28.41
N ILE A 277 20.20 13.80 -27.39
CA ILE A 277 19.92 14.27 -26.02
C ILE A 277 21.11 15.06 -25.48
N VAL A 278 22.33 14.54 -25.61
CA VAL A 278 23.54 15.18 -25.07
C VAL A 278 23.84 16.52 -25.77
N LYS A 279 23.51 16.63 -27.07
CA LYS A 279 23.71 17.87 -27.84
C LYS A 279 22.59 18.90 -27.68
N HIS A 280 21.47 18.53 -27.06
CA HIS A 280 20.30 19.40 -26.96
C HIS A 280 20.55 20.55 -25.97
N THR A 281 20.04 21.75 -26.26
CA THR A 281 20.23 22.96 -25.42
C THR A 281 19.72 22.80 -24.00
N ASN A 282 18.58 22.10 -23.82
CA ASN A 282 17.99 21.79 -22.51
C ASN A 282 18.76 20.74 -21.68
N PHE A 283 19.81 20.10 -22.23
CA PHE A 283 20.55 19.06 -21.52
C PHE A 283 21.15 19.57 -20.19
N ASN A 284 21.64 20.82 -20.17
CA ASN A 284 22.18 21.43 -18.96
C ASN A 284 21.14 21.61 -17.85
N GLN A 285 19.87 21.84 -18.19
CA GLN A 285 18.79 21.91 -17.21
C GLN A 285 18.42 20.51 -16.69
N PHE A 286 18.41 19.52 -17.59
CA PHE A 286 18.13 18.13 -17.26
C PHE A 286 19.14 17.53 -16.29
N ILE A 287 20.43 17.78 -16.49
CA ILE A 287 21.48 17.24 -15.62
C ILE A 287 21.41 17.79 -14.18
N ASN A 288 20.67 18.88 -13.94
CA ASN A 288 20.42 19.40 -12.60
C ASN A 288 19.31 18.63 -11.84
N ASP A 289 18.49 17.82 -12.52
CA ASP A 289 17.51 16.93 -11.88
C ASP A 289 18.13 15.55 -11.61
N LYS A 290 18.66 15.41 -10.39
CA LYS A 290 19.36 14.21 -9.91
C LYS A 290 18.56 12.92 -10.09
N THR A 291 17.23 12.97 -9.92
CA THR A 291 16.38 11.76 -10.01
C THR A 291 16.26 11.31 -11.45
N GLN A 292 16.05 12.26 -12.36
CA GLN A 292 15.96 12.00 -13.79
C GLN A 292 17.29 11.55 -14.39
N VAL A 293 18.41 12.09 -13.90
CA VAL A 293 19.75 11.65 -14.33
C VAL A 293 20.01 10.21 -13.92
N VAL A 294 19.75 9.84 -12.65
CA VAL A 294 19.95 8.46 -12.19
C VAL A 294 19.07 7.47 -12.98
N SER A 295 17.81 7.83 -13.26
CA SER A 295 16.93 6.97 -14.07
C SER A 295 17.42 6.85 -15.51
N PHE A 296 17.87 7.95 -16.12
CA PHE A 296 18.44 7.95 -17.46
C PHE A 296 19.70 7.08 -17.56
N PHE A 297 20.66 7.25 -16.64
CA PHE A 297 21.89 6.45 -16.61
C PHE A 297 21.59 4.95 -16.42
N ARG A 298 20.63 4.61 -15.56
CA ARG A 298 20.18 3.23 -15.36
C ARG A 298 19.60 2.63 -16.64
N SER A 299 18.67 3.33 -17.28
CA SER A 299 18.05 2.86 -18.54
C SER A 299 19.07 2.71 -19.66
N ALA A 300 19.99 3.66 -19.81
CA ALA A 300 21.03 3.60 -20.83
C ALA A 300 22.04 2.45 -20.58
N THR A 301 22.40 2.20 -19.31
CA THR A 301 23.26 1.08 -18.92
C THR A 301 22.60 -0.28 -19.19
N GLN A 302 21.32 -0.44 -18.85
CA GLN A 302 20.54 -1.65 -19.15
C GLN A 302 20.46 -1.95 -20.65
N LYS A 303 20.46 -0.90 -21.49
CA LYS A 303 20.42 -0.99 -22.95
C LYS A 303 21.80 -1.15 -23.60
N LYS A 304 22.86 -1.44 -22.81
CA LYS A 304 24.25 -1.63 -23.27
C LYS A 304 24.87 -0.41 -23.98
N LEU A 305 24.39 0.81 -23.71
CA LEU A 305 24.91 2.06 -24.28
C LEU A 305 26.06 2.66 -23.45
N GLN A 306 26.84 1.81 -22.80
CA GLN A 306 27.81 2.21 -21.78
C GLN A 306 28.98 3.03 -22.35
N SER A 307 29.23 2.98 -23.66
CA SER A 307 30.43 3.59 -24.28
C SER A 307 30.45 5.11 -24.31
N GLN A 308 29.30 5.79 -24.24
CA GLN A 308 29.22 7.27 -24.30
C GLN A 308 28.95 7.95 -22.97
N LEU A 309 28.31 7.24 -22.04
CA LEU A 309 27.97 7.78 -20.72
C LEU A 309 29.21 8.29 -19.95
N PRO A 310 30.41 7.67 -20.05
CA PRO A 310 31.63 8.22 -19.45
C PRO A 310 31.97 9.65 -19.88
N ASN A 311 31.65 10.05 -21.13
CA ASN A 311 31.92 11.40 -21.62
C ASN A 311 30.99 12.46 -21.02
N ILE A 312 29.81 12.03 -20.52
CA ILE A 312 28.83 12.91 -19.88
C ILE A 312 29.23 13.19 -18.42
N VAL A 313 29.82 12.21 -17.73
CA VAL A 313 30.11 12.31 -16.29
C VAL A 313 30.94 13.56 -15.91
N PRO A 314 31.97 13.97 -16.66
CA PRO A 314 32.72 15.20 -16.38
C PRO A 314 31.86 16.48 -16.39
N MET A 315 30.76 16.49 -17.14
CA MET A 315 29.85 17.66 -17.27
C MET A 315 28.88 17.78 -16.09
N LEU A 316 28.76 16.74 -15.27
CA LEU A 316 27.83 16.70 -14.14
C LEU A 316 28.39 17.49 -12.95
N ASP A 317 27.51 18.11 -12.17
CA ASP A 317 27.88 18.67 -10.88
C ASP A 317 28.24 17.56 -9.87
N ASP A 318 28.99 17.92 -8.82
CA ASP A 318 29.46 16.95 -7.84
C ASP A 318 28.32 16.29 -7.06
N SER A 319 27.22 17.00 -6.79
CA SER A 319 26.07 16.38 -6.13
C SER A 319 25.44 15.29 -7.01
N THR A 320 25.35 15.50 -8.31
CA THR A 320 24.84 14.52 -9.26
C THR A 320 25.81 13.33 -9.40
N LYS A 321 27.13 13.56 -9.46
CA LYS A 321 28.14 12.50 -9.42
C LYS A 321 28.04 11.65 -8.16
N LEU A 322 27.86 12.27 -6.99
CA LEU A 322 27.64 11.58 -5.72
C LEU A 322 26.42 10.66 -5.77
N HIS A 323 25.31 11.10 -6.35
CA HIS A 323 24.13 10.27 -6.54
C HIS A 323 24.39 9.08 -7.47
N LEU A 324 25.10 9.28 -8.59
CA LEU A 324 25.47 8.19 -9.49
C LEU A 324 26.38 7.16 -8.79
N TRP A 325 27.35 7.62 -8.01
CA TRP A 325 28.26 6.77 -7.22
C TRP A 325 27.51 5.94 -6.16
N LEU A 326 26.57 6.55 -5.43
CA LEU A 326 25.72 5.86 -4.44
C LEU A 326 24.81 4.78 -5.07
N HIS A 327 24.61 4.83 -6.38
CA HIS A 327 23.78 3.89 -7.13
C HIS A 327 24.59 2.91 -8.00
N ASP A 328 25.91 2.80 -7.79
CA ASP A 328 26.84 1.94 -8.55
C ASP A 328 26.95 2.29 -10.05
N MET A 329 26.34 3.39 -10.50
CA MET A 329 26.29 3.76 -11.92
C MET A 329 27.65 4.16 -12.46
N LEU A 330 28.53 4.76 -11.66
CA LEU A 330 29.90 5.09 -12.11
C LEU A 330 30.77 3.83 -12.23
N ASP A 331 30.53 2.85 -11.36
CA ASP A 331 31.22 1.55 -11.37
C ASP A 331 30.83 0.76 -12.62
N ASP A 332 29.52 0.67 -12.91
CA ASP A 332 28.99 0.00 -14.10
C ASP A 332 29.51 0.59 -15.42
N LEU A 333 29.94 1.85 -15.40
CA LEU A 333 30.50 2.57 -16.55
C LEU A 333 32.03 2.53 -16.62
N ASN A 334 32.70 1.87 -15.69
CA ASN A 334 34.17 1.91 -15.55
C ASN A 334 34.73 3.34 -15.50
N VAL A 335 33.98 4.29 -14.95
CA VAL A 335 34.45 5.66 -14.76
C VAL A 335 35.30 5.71 -13.51
N ASN A 336 36.55 6.17 -13.64
CA ASN A 336 37.45 6.33 -12.50
C ASN A 336 37.01 7.51 -11.62
N PHE A 337 36.07 7.25 -10.71
CA PHE A 337 35.60 8.22 -9.73
C PHE A 337 36.48 8.17 -8.48
N THR A 338 37.13 9.29 -8.16
CA THR A 338 37.90 9.44 -6.92
C THR A 338 37.07 10.18 -5.89
N LEU A 339 36.83 9.55 -4.74
CA LEU A 339 36.08 10.16 -3.65
C LEU A 339 36.97 11.15 -2.87
N ASP A 340 36.71 12.44 -3.03
CA ASP A 340 37.29 13.50 -2.20
C ASP A 340 36.35 13.85 -1.04
N LEU A 341 36.74 13.49 0.19
CA LEU A 341 35.89 13.68 1.36
C LEU A 341 35.60 15.14 1.66
N ASP A 342 36.54 16.05 1.40
CA ASP A 342 36.35 17.49 1.68
C ASP A 342 35.25 18.08 0.80
N THR A 343 35.19 17.64 -0.46
CA THR A 343 34.14 18.03 -1.43
C THR A 343 32.79 17.36 -1.11
N TYR A 344 32.77 16.05 -0.83
CA TYR A 344 31.53 15.28 -0.80
C TYR A 344 30.81 15.27 0.56
N VAL A 345 31.50 15.38 1.69
CA VAL A 345 30.86 15.34 3.02
C VAL A 345 29.81 16.45 3.22
N PRO A 346 30.06 17.72 2.83
CA PRO A 346 29.04 18.77 2.90
C PRO A 346 27.78 18.44 2.07
N LEU A 347 27.96 17.79 0.91
CA LEU A 347 26.86 17.40 0.02
C LEU A 347 26.06 16.23 0.61
N VAL A 348 26.71 15.29 1.29
CA VAL A 348 26.06 14.16 1.98
C VAL A 348 25.11 14.65 3.07
N ASN A 349 25.46 15.71 3.80
CA ASN A 349 24.61 16.28 4.84
C ASN A 349 23.28 16.84 4.31
N GLN A 350 23.19 17.14 3.00
CA GLN A 350 21.96 17.57 2.35
C GLN A 350 21.06 16.41 1.91
N LEU A 351 21.53 15.16 1.99
CA LEU A 351 20.79 13.97 1.56
C LEU A 351 19.78 13.50 2.61
N ASN A 352 18.87 12.61 2.21
CA ASN A 352 18.01 11.91 3.16
C ASN A 352 18.80 10.93 4.04
N LEU A 353 18.23 10.55 5.18
CA LEU A 353 18.84 9.64 6.18
C LEU A 353 19.38 8.34 5.57
N LYS A 354 18.63 7.72 4.64
CA LYS A 354 19.03 6.45 4.02
C LYS A 354 20.26 6.63 3.14
N SER A 355 20.31 7.71 2.35
CA SER A 355 21.45 8.03 1.49
C SER A 355 22.70 8.38 2.29
N LYS A 356 22.56 9.10 3.42
CA LYS A 356 23.65 9.33 4.38
C LYS A 356 24.25 8.01 4.87
N GLN A 357 23.41 7.06 5.23
CA GLN A 357 23.87 5.75 5.68
C GLN A 357 24.52 4.92 4.57
N LEU A 358 23.97 4.99 3.35
CA LEU A 358 24.56 4.34 2.17
C LEU A 358 25.94 4.89 1.84
N PHE A 359 26.16 6.20 1.98
CA PHE A 359 27.46 6.82 1.78
C PHE A 359 28.55 6.16 2.64
N ILE A 360 28.29 5.99 3.95
CA ILE A 360 29.22 5.29 4.84
C ILE A 360 29.42 3.84 4.41
N LYS A 361 28.35 3.11 4.07
CA LYS A 361 28.47 1.72 3.62
C LYS A 361 29.32 1.59 2.35
N LYS A 362 29.17 2.53 1.41
CA LYS A 362 29.93 2.56 0.15
C LYS A 362 31.40 2.88 0.39
N ILE A 363 31.74 3.75 1.35
CA ILE A 363 33.14 3.96 1.78
C ILE A 363 33.76 2.63 2.21
N PHE A 364 33.09 1.87 3.08
CA PHE A 364 33.58 0.56 3.52
C PHE A 364 33.70 -0.44 2.37
N TYR A 365 32.77 -0.43 1.43
CA TYR A 365 32.87 -1.23 0.20
C TYR A 365 34.08 -0.85 -0.65
N ASP A 366 34.35 0.44 -0.83
CA ASP A 366 35.48 0.90 -1.63
C ASP A 366 36.83 0.58 -0.97
N ILE A 367 36.89 0.59 0.36
CA ILE A 367 38.04 0.08 1.13
C ILE A 367 38.22 -1.42 0.88
N TYR A 368 37.14 -2.19 0.99
CA TYR A 368 37.15 -3.63 0.74
C TYR A 368 37.65 -3.97 -0.68
N CYS A 369 37.16 -3.22 -1.68
CA CYS A 369 37.57 -3.34 -3.08
C CYS A 369 38.96 -2.73 -3.38
N LYS A 370 39.66 -2.18 -2.37
CA LYS A 370 40.97 -1.51 -2.50
C LYS A 370 40.97 -0.29 -3.44
N ARG A 371 39.82 0.34 -3.63
CA ARG A 371 39.64 1.56 -4.44
C ARG A 371 39.85 2.84 -3.63
N LEU A 372 39.67 2.73 -2.32
CA LEU A 372 39.92 3.80 -1.37
C LEU A 372 40.90 3.32 -0.30
N GLN A 373 41.98 4.07 -0.10
CA GLN A 373 42.93 3.84 0.98
C GLN A 373 42.76 4.94 2.02
N ILE A 374 41.90 4.68 2.99
CA ILE A 374 41.64 5.57 4.13
C ILE A 374 41.69 4.74 5.41
N ASP A 375 42.30 5.30 6.46
CA ASP A 375 42.33 4.65 7.77
C ASP A 375 41.05 4.91 8.56
N LEU A 376 40.90 4.19 9.68
CA LEU A 376 39.72 4.33 10.52
C LEU A 376 39.62 5.73 11.15
N ASP A 377 40.74 6.35 11.52
CA ASP A 377 40.73 7.66 12.17
C ASP A 377 40.17 8.74 11.25
N ALA A 378 40.52 8.72 9.97
CA ALA A 378 39.96 9.63 8.97
C ALA A 378 38.47 9.34 8.70
N ILE A 379 38.03 8.08 8.68
CA ILE A 379 36.60 7.74 8.57
C ILE A 379 35.81 8.30 9.78
N LEU A 380 36.37 8.18 10.98
CA LEU A 380 35.73 8.64 12.22
C LEU A 380 35.64 10.18 12.32
N GLN A 381 36.38 10.92 11.49
CA GLN A 381 36.31 12.37 11.38
C GLN A 381 35.22 12.86 10.42
N ILE A 382 34.61 11.97 9.64
CA ILE A 382 33.51 12.32 8.73
C ILE A 382 32.31 12.85 9.54
N ASN A 383 31.99 14.13 9.38
CA ASN A 383 30.91 14.77 10.10
C ASN A 383 29.56 14.58 9.38
N ILE A 384 28.81 13.55 9.77
CA ILE A 384 27.44 13.30 9.28
C ILE A 384 26.44 13.54 10.40
N ASP A 385 25.40 14.32 10.12
CA ASP A 385 24.25 14.61 10.99
C ASP A 385 23.23 13.42 11.10
N ASP A 386 23.69 12.17 10.95
CA ASP A 386 22.90 10.97 11.20
C ASP A 386 23.26 10.37 12.56
N TYR A 387 22.27 10.33 13.44
CA TYR A 387 22.40 9.76 14.76
C TYR A 387 22.93 8.31 14.79
N SER A 388 22.44 7.46 13.88
CA SER A 388 22.89 6.06 13.82
C SER A 388 24.35 5.96 13.41
N THR A 389 24.80 6.81 12.49
CA THR A 389 26.19 6.94 12.06
C THR A 389 27.08 7.43 13.20
N MET A 390 26.66 8.44 13.95
CA MET A 390 27.43 8.96 15.09
C MET A 390 27.68 7.89 16.16
N VAL A 391 26.63 7.11 16.50
CA VAL A 391 26.76 6.00 17.45
C VAL A 391 27.61 4.88 16.88
N LEU A 392 27.48 4.57 15.58
CA LEU A 392 28.34 3.60 14.91
C LEU A 392 29.81 4.03 15.00
N PHE A 393 30.13 5.28 14.68
CA PHE A 393 31.50 5.80 14.72
C PHE A 393 32.08 5.76 16.13
N LYS A 394 31.31 6.21 17.12
CA LYS A 394 31.76 6.12 18.51
C LYS A 394 31.98 4.66 18.93
N LEU A 395 31.11 3.74 18.50
CA LEU A 395 31.29 2.31 18.71
C LEU A 395 32.58 1.82 18.04
N LEU A 396 32.77 2.05 16.74
CA LEU A 396 33.98 1.64 16.02
C LEU A 396 35.25 2.21 16.65
N LYS A 397 35.23 3.48 17.09
CA LYS A 397 36.32 4.10 17.83
C LYS A 397 36.64 3.34 19.11
N THR A 398 35.65 3.10 19.97
CA THR A 398 35.83 2.34 21.21
C THR A 398 36.32 0.92 20.95
N ILE A 399 35.82 0.27 19.90
CA ILE A 399 36.24 -1.09 19.56
C ILE A 399 37.68 -1.11 19.03
N SER A 400 38.06 -0.11 18.21
CA SER A 400 39.39 -0.06 17.59
C SER A 400 40.53 0.18 18.57
N THR A 401 40.25 0.81 19.71
CA THR A 401 41.22 0.99 20.79
C THR A 401 41.43 -0.27 21.64
N GLU A 402 40.61 -1.31 21.45
CA GLU A 402 40.63 -2.55 22.21
C GLU A 402 41.13 -3.71 21.33
N GLN A 403 42.09 -4.50 21.82
CA GLN A 403 42.60 -5.67 21.06
C GLN A 403 41.56 -6.79 20.90
N LYS A 404 40.50 -6.78 21.72
CA LYS A 404 39.41 -7.75 21.66
C LYS A 404 38.15 -7.15 22.28
N LEU A 405 37.03 -7.32 21.59
CA LEU A 405 35.73 -7.05 22.18
C LEU A 405 35.52 -7.91 23.43
N ASN A 406 35.09 -7.28 24.52
CA ASN A 406 34.70 -8.00 25.72
C ASN A 406 33.31 -7.53 26.20
N LYS A 407 32.68 -8.35 27.04
CA LYS A 407 31.33 -8.10 27.56
C LYS A 407 31.21 -6.78 28.34
N HIS A 408 32.30 -6.32 28.96
CA HIS A 408 32.31 -5.07 29.72
C HIS A 408 32.25 -3.88 28.77
N THR A 409 33.14 -3.82 27.78
CA THR A 409 33.23 -2.76 26.77
C THR A 409 31.91 -2.58 26.01
N LEU A 410 31.35 -3.67 25.48
CA LEU A 410 30.11 -3.60 24.68
C LEU A 410 28.87 -3.21 25.48
N LYS A 411 28.86 -3.53 26.78
CA LYS A 411 27.72 -3.25 27.65
C LYS A 411 27.76 -1.84 28.21
N TYR A 412 28.94 -1.36 28.61
CA TYR A 412 29.07 -0.13 29.36
C TYR A 412 29.57 1.04 28.51
N ASP A 413 30.52 0.81 27.60
CA ASP A 413 31.11 1.89 26.81
C ASP A 413 30.18 2.32 25.67
N LEU A 414 29.37 1.40 25.13
CA LEU A 414 28.27 1.76 24.21
C LEU A 414 27.22 2.64 24.89
N LEU A 415 26.77 2.26 26.08
CA LEU A 415 25.80 3.07 26.83
C LEU A 415 26.40 4.44 27.18
N GLN A 416 27.69 4.47 27.51
CA GLN A 416 28.41 5.71 27.76
C GLN A 416 28.53 6.58 26.51
N ALA A 417 28.89 5.98 25.36
CA ALA A 417 28.93 6.62 24.05
C ALA A 417 27.58 7.28 23.69
N ILE A 418 26.48 6.57 23.91
CA ILE A 418 25.11 7.08 23.72
C ILE A 418 24.76 8.17 24.74
N SER A 419 25.42 8.23 25.90
CA SER A 419 25.14 9.20 26.97
C SER A 419 25.99 10.48 26.93
N GLN A 420 27.16 10.45 26.27
CA GLN A 420 28.17 11.53 26.31
C GLN A 420 27.92 12.64 25.28
N THR A 421 27.28 12.31 24.19
CA THR A 421 26.72 13.27 23.24
C THR A 421 25.54 13.99 23.91
N ASP A 422 25.39 15.32 23.78
CA ASP A 422 24.36 16.21 24.39
C ASP A 422 22.87 15.87 24.07
N LEU A 423 22.58 14.61 23.76
CA LEU A 423 21.34 14.01 23.27
C LEU A 423 20.17 14.03 24.24
N ALA A 424 20.40 14.21 25.54
CA ALA A 424 19.32 14.26 26.52
C ALA A 424 18.42 15.49 26.30
N ASN A 425 18.91 16.52 25.61
CA ASN A 425 18.20 17.79 25.40
C ASN A 425 17.43 17.88 24.06
N HIS A 426 17.64 16.94 23.11
CA HIS A 426 17.07 17.02 21.75
C HIS A 426 16.22 15.81 21.32
N ALA A 427 15.99 14.82 22.18
CA ALA A 427 15.14 13.69 21.85
C ALA A 427 13.65 14.03 22.06
N SER A 428 13.04 14.73 21.09
CA SER A 428 11.60 14.61 20.89
C SER A 428 11.27 13.17 20.48
N ASP A 429 10.99 12.38 21.51
CA ASP A 429 10.17 11.18 21.58
C ASP A 429 10.65 9.77 21.24
N LYS A 430 11.69 9.50 20.42
CA LYS A 430 12.34 8.16 20.36
C LYS A 430 13.61 8.18 19.50
N LEU A 431 14.70 7.68 20.04
CA LEU A 431 15.97 7.48 19.36
C LEU A 431 15.94 6.11 18.66
N HIS A 432 15.94 6.05 17.33
CA HIS A 432 15.88 4.78 16.59
C HIS A 432 17.22 4.48 15.89
N LEU A 433 18.12 3.81 16.61
CA LEU A 433 19.36 3.26 16.05
C LEU A 433 19.02 2.15 15.04
N ASN A 434 19.35 2.38 13.77
CA ASN A 434 19.07 1.45 12.67
C ASN A 434 20.10 1.58 11.53
N GLY A 435 19.86 0.93 10.38
CA GLY A 435 20.69 1.06 9.18
C GLY A 435 21.95 0.21 9.17
N TYR A 436 22.61 0.04 10.33
CA TYR A 436 23.89 -0.65 10.47
C TYR A 436 23.84 -1.97 11.23
N PHE A 437 22.67 -2.47 11.60
CA PHE A 437 22.55 -3.67 12.43
C PHE A 437 21.72 -4.74 11.74
N ASN A 438 22.05 -6.02 11.94
CA ASN A 438 21.30 -7.12 11.31
C ASN A 438 19.88 -7.18 11.85
N LEU A 439 18.90 -6.95 10.98
CA LEU A 439 17.48 -6.99 11.33
C LEU A 439 16.97 -8.43 11.40
N CYS A 440 16.07 -8.69 12.34
CA CYS A 440 15.38 -9.96 12.47
C CYS A 440 14.31 -10.10 11.38
N THR A 441 14.48 -11.07 10.48
CA THR A 441 13.57 -11.29 9.33
C THR A 441 12.45 -12.29 9.60
N GLY A 442 12.26 -12.69 10.86
CA GLY A 442 11.30 -13.73 11.27
C GLY A 442 11.92 -14.76 12.19
N ARG A 443 11.08 -15.64 12.73
CA ARG A 443 11.49 -16.70 13.63
C ARG A 443 11.44 -18.03 12.91
N VAL A 444 12.51 -18.82 13.00
CA VAL A 444 12.48 -20.22 12.59
C VAL A 444 12.00 -21.06 13.75
N ILE A 445 10.96 -21.86 13.55
CA ILE A 445 10.36 -22.75 14.56
C ILE A 445 10.53 -24.22 14.16
N GLU A 446 10.51 -25.09 15.16
CA GLU A 446 10.46 -26.54 14.96
C GLU A 446 9.00 -26.98 14.82
N VAL A 447 8.74 -27.79 13.80
CA VAL A 447 7.46 -28.45 13.57
C VAL A 447 7.71 -29.93 13.35
N HIS A 448 6.70 -30.76 13.59
CA HIS A 448 6.79 -32.20 13.43
C HIS A 448 5.59 -32.74 12.65
N ARG A 449 5.75 -33.90 12.02
CA ARG A 449 4.67 -34.63 11.38
C ARG A 449 4.79 -36.12 11.66
N ASP A 450 3.63 -36.75 11.79
CA ASP A 450 3.46 -38.20 11.62
C ASP A 450 3.03 -38.39 10.16
N SER A 451 3.80 -39.18 9.40
CA SER A 451 3.70 -39.50 7.96
C SER A 451 2.53 -38.92 7.10
N ASN A 452 2.89 -38.31 5.95
CA ASN A 452 2.11 -38.07 4.70
C ASN A 452 1.23 -36.81 4.48
N THR A 453 1.52 -35.65 5.08
CA THR A 453 1.07 -34.34 4.52
C THR A 453 2.11 -33.23 4.66
N THR A 454 2.21 -32.33 3.66
CA THR A 454 3.02 -31.09 3.72
C THR A 454 2.13 -29.91 4.07
N TYR A 455 2.27 -29.36 5.29
CA TYR A 455 1.45 -28.25 5.82
C TYR A 455 2.11 -26.86 5.72
N TYR A 456 3.23 -26.72 5.00
CA TYR A 456 3.95 -25.46 4.85
C TYR A 456 4.23 -25.15 3.40
N LYS A 457 4.25 -23.85 3.07
CA LYS A 457 4.65 -23.37 1.74
C LYS A 457 6.16 -23.59 1.56
N SER A 458 6.58 -23.91 0.34
CA SER A 458 7.98 -24.21 0.01
C SER A 458 8.95 -23.07 0.38
N ASP A 459 8.49 -21.82 0.31
CA ASP A 459 9.23 -20.60 0.66
C ASP A 459 9.51 -20.44 2.17
N GLN A 460 8.82 -21.20 3.04
CA GLN A 460 9.02 -21.17 4.48
C GLN A 460 10.01 -22.23 4.98
N PHE A 461 10.31 -23.24 4.17
CA PHE A 461 11.19 -24.33 4.57
C PHE A 461 12.62 -23.84 4.75
N VAL A 462 13.27 -24.23 5.86
CA VAL A 462 14.67 -23.87 6.14
C VAL A 462 15.56 -25.10 6.07
N LYS A 463 15.24 -26.15 6.83
CA LYS A 463 16.01 -27.40 6.86
C LYS A 463 15.23 -28.55 7.51
N GLU A 464 15.68 -29.78 7.28
CA GLU A 464 15.17 -30.97 7.95
C GLU A 464 15.76 -31.15 9.36
N GLY A 465 14.99 -31.78 10.24
CA GLY A 465 15.44 -32.29 11.54
C GLY A 465 15.60 -33.81 11.55
N LYS A 466 15.84 -34.39 12.73
CA LYS A 466 15.97 -35.85 12.86
C LYS A 466 14.60 -36.54 12.89
N LEU A 467 14.53 -37.76 12.36
CA LEU A 467 13.44 -38.71 12.59
C LEU A 467 13.58 -39.31 14.00
N ILE A 468 12.53 -39.26 14.80
CA ILE A 468 12.50 -39.83 16.17
C ILE A 468 11.17 -40.55 16.34
N GLU A 469 11.21 -41.85 16.65
CA GLU A 469 10.01 -42.66 16.97
C GLU A 469 8.87 -42.50 15.93
N ASN A 470 9.23 -42.50 14.64
CA ASN A 470 8.36 -42.30 13.46
C ASN A 470 7.86 -40.87 13.22
N THR A 471 8.24 -39.91 14.06
CA THR A 471 7.92 -38.50 13.87
C THR A 471 9.09 -37.78 13.19
N GLN A 472 8.84 -37.20 12.01
CA GLN A 472 9.84 -36.42 11.27
C GLN A 472 9.74 -34.94 11.66
N TYR A 473 10.86 -34.35 12.06
CA TYR A 473 10.96 -32.95 12.45
C TYR A 473 11.45 -32.09 11.29
N PHE A 474 10.99 -30.84 11.24
CA PHE A 474 11.37 -29.82 10.26
C PHE A 474 11.49 -28.45 10.91
N TYR A 475 12.24 -27.56 10.26
CA TYR A 475 12.40 -26.18 10.69
C TYR A 475 11.88 -25.25 9.62
N ILE A 476 10.91 -24.42 9.99
CA ILE A 476 10.23 -23.49 9.07
C ILE A 476 10.33 -22.06 9.57
N LYS A 477 10.46 -21.11 8.65
CA LYS A 477 10.50 -19.68 8.93
C LYS A 477 9.08 -19.12 8.97
N VAL A 478 8.72 -18.54 10.10
CA VAL A 478 7.46 -17.84 10.30
C VAL A 478 7.76 -16.35 10.43
N SER A 479 7.20 -15.56 9.53
CA SER A 479 7.26 -14.10 9.63
C SER A 479 6.63 -13.64 10.95
N HIS A 480 7.20 -12.63 11.58
CA HIS A 480 6.53 -12.01 12.72
C HIS A 480 5.16 -11.48 12.27
N LYS A 481 4.07 -11.90 12.93
CA LYS A 481 2.80 -11.14 12.87
C LYS A 481 3.16 -9.75 13.41
N LYS A 482 3.18 -8.74 12.53
CA LYS A 482 3.69 -7.38 12.79
C LYS A 482 3.36 -6.92 14.22
N PRO A 483 4.35 -6.75 15.11
CA PRO A 483 4.24 -5.76 16.17
C PRO A 483 4.70 -4.41 15.60
N ASP A 484 4.14 -3.30 16.10
CA ASP A 484 4.38 -1.92 15.68
C ASP A 484 5.85 -1.41 15.76
N ASP A 485 6.83 -2.26 16.09
CA ASP A 485 8.25 -1.94 16.05
C ASP A 485 8.87 -2.55 14.78
N GLU A 486 8.81 -1.82 13.66
CA GLU A 486 9.14 -2.29 12.31
C GLU A 486 10.59 -2.78 12.09
N ARG A 487 11.52 -2.65 13.05
CA ARG A 487 12.94 -3.01 12.85
C ARG A 487 13.60 -3.55 14.11
N ILE A 488 13.27 -4.79 14.47
CA ILE A 488 13.91 -5.49 15.60
C ILE A 488 15.31 -5.95 15.17
N ILE A 489 16.34 -5.52 15.88
CA ILE A 489 17.71 -6.00 15.66
C ILE A 489 17.84 -7.41 16.24
N CYS A 490 18.52 -8.32 15.53
CA CYS A 490 18.58 -9.74 15.90
C CYS A 490 19.46 -10.01 17.12
N GLU A 491 18.84 -10.13 18.29
CA GLU A 491 19.51 -10.37 19.58
C GLU A 491 19.52 -11.85 20.03
N GLY A 492 19.23 -12.80 19.14
CA GLY A 492 19.10 -14.22 19.50
C GLY A 492 20.39 -14.77 20.13
N GLN A 493 20.32 -15.45 21.27
CA GLN A 493 21.49 -15.98 21.98
C GLN A 493 21.55 -17.50 21.87
N LEU A 494 22.70 -18.08 21.50
CA LEU A 494 22.82 -19.53 21.41
C LEU A 494 22.50 -20.16 22.78
N SER A 495 21.62 -21.16 22.78
CA SER A 495 21.28 -21.89 24.00
C SER A 495 22.42 -22.83 24.34
N VAL A 496 23.12 -22.59 25.45
CA VAL A 496 24.28 -23.37 25.90
C VAL A 496 24.08 -23.85 27.33
N LYS A 497 24.51 -25.07 27.64
CA LYS A 497 24.63 -25.63 28.98
C LYS A 497 26.00 -26.31 29.11
N ASP A 498 26.73 -26.04 30.19
CA ASP A 498 28.05 -26.62 30.49
C ASP A 498 29.04 -26.52 29.30
N GLY A 499 29.01 -25.38 28.59
CA GLY A 499 29.83 -25.12 27.40
C GLY A 499 29.37 -25.80 26.11
N LYS A 500 28.29 -26.59 26.13
CA LYS A 500 27.74 -27.29 24.96
C LYS A 500 26.40 -26.71 24.53
N ALA A 501 26.16 -26.63 23.22
CA ALA A 501 24.90 -26.15 22.69
C ALA A 501 23.75 -27.12 23.06
N ASN A 502 22.63 -26.56 23.54
CA ASN A 502 21.41 -27.30 23.80
C ASN A 502 20.74 -27.67 22.49
N LEU A 503 20.16 -28.86 22.46
CA LEU A 503 19.42 -29.38 21.32
C LEU A 503 17.91 -29.35 21.59
N SER A 504 17.13 -29.09 20.55
CA SER A 504 15.67 -29.30 20.56
C SER A 504 15.29 -30.78 20.53
N THR A 505 13.99 -31.05 20.54
CA THR A 505 13.45 -32.39 20.36
C THR A 505 13.94 -32.99 19.04
N GLY A 506 13.81 -32.27 17.92
CA GLY A 506 14.33 -32.65 16.60
C GLY A 506 15.86 -32.54 16.42
N LYS A 507 16.60 -32.40 17.53
CA LYS A 507 18.07 -32.39 17.64
C LYS A 507 18.78 -31.28 16.85
N SER A 508 18.22 -30.07 16.80
CA SER A 508 18.93 -28.87 16.31
C SER A 508 19.32 -27.93 17.45
N ASN A 509 20.47 -27.27 17.29
CA ASN A 509 20.82 -26.08 18.07
C ASN A 509 19.76 -25.00 17.87
N PHE A 510 19.54 -24.19 18.91
CA PHE A 510 18.60 -23.09 18.87
C PHE A 510 19.11 -21.89 19.67
N TRP A 511 18.59 -20.72 19.31
CA TRP A 511 18.82 -19.45 19.96
C TRP A 511 17.60 -19.02 20.76
N TRP A 512 17.81 -18.50 21.95
CA TRP A 512 16.79 -17.78 22.69
C TRP A 512 16.64 -16.38 22.11
N CYS A 513 15.47 -16.09 21.57
CA CYS A 513 15.12 -14.76 21.06
C CYS A 513 13.75 -14.39 21.64
N ARG A 514 13.67 -13.32 22.43
CA ARG A 514 12.42 -12.83 23.04
C ARG A 514 11.62 -13.90 23.78
N ASN A 515 12.30 -14.64 24.65
CA ASN A 515 11.75 -15.73 25.45
C ASN A 515 11.09 -16.85 24.63
N LYS A 516 11.56 -17.09 23.40
CA LYS A 516 11.13 -18.20 22.55
C LYS A 516 12.32 -18.77 21.80
N GLN A 517 12.27 -20.06 21.49
CA GLN A 517 13.28 -20.72 20.66
C GLN A 517 13.24 -20.17 19.22
N CYS A 518 14.40 -20.06 18.61
CA CYS A 518 14.59 -19.68 17.22
C CYS A 518 15.71 -20.54 16.64
N PHE A 519 15.49 -21.22 15.53
CA PHE A 519 16.45 -22.18 14.98
C PHE A 519 17.43 -21.56 13.96
N GLN A 520 17.36 -20.24 13.79
CA GLN A 520 18.24 -19.45 12.94
C GLN A 520 18.30 -18.01 13.45
N HIS A 521 19.49 -17.42 13.56
CA HIS A 521 19.65 -15.98 13.81
C HIS A 521 19.98 -15.25 12.49
N ALA A 522 19.76 -13.94 12.46
CA ALA A 522 20.00 -13.10 11.29
C ALA A 522 21.39 -12.42 11.29
N ARG A 523 22.20 -12.66 12.34
CA ARG A 523 23.57 -12.14 12.44
C ARG A 523 24.52 -13.00 11.60
N THR A 524 24.45 -12.81 10.29
CA THR A 524 25.35 -13.44 9.32
C THR A 524 26.18 -12.35 8.67
N TYR A 525 27.44 -12.65 8.36
CA TYR A 525 28.23 -11.82 7.46
C TYR A 525 27.54 -11.74 6.09
N CYS A 526 27.64 -10.59 5.44
CA CYS A 526 27.35 -10.50 4.03
C CYS A 526 28.50 -11.20 3.28
N ASN A 527 28.38 -12.51 3.07
CA ASN A 527 29.35 -13.26 2.27
C ASN A 527 29.41 -12.77 0.81
N ASN A 528 28.43 -11.97 0.37
CA ASN A 528 28.40 -11.35 -0.95
C ASN A 528 28.85 -9.90 -0.85
N THR A 529 30.09 -9.68 -1.26
CA THR A 529 30.78 -8.39 -1.24
C THR A 529 30.06 -7.33 -2.06
N HIS A 530 29.31 -7.71 -3.09
CA HIS A 530 28.60 -6.78 -3.99
C HIS A 530 27.30 -6.22 -3.42
N ASN A 531 26.76 -6.76 -2.33
CA ASN A 531 25.52 -6.26 -1.72
C ASN A 531 25.78 -5.24 -0.60
N TRP A 532 26.65 -4.26 -0.89
CA TRP A 532 27.18 -3.31 0.08
C TRP A 532 26.12 -2.42 0.72
N GLN A 533 25.00 -2.17 0.03
CA GLN A 533 23.88 -1.41 0.56
C GLN A 533 23.29 -2.04 1.83
N ASN A 534 23.47 -3.36 1.99
CA ASN A 534 23.03 -4.14 3.13
C ASN A 534 24.13 -4.38 4.18
N TYR A 535 25.31 -3.77 4.05
CA TYR A 535 26.36 -3.88 5.06
C TYR A 535 25.87 -3.45 6.44
N THR A 536 26.33 -4.20 7.42
CA THR A 536 26.06 -4.09 8.84
C THR A 536 27.36 -3.89 9.60
N LEU A 537 27.27 -3.68 10.91
CA LEU A 537 28.41 -3.60 11.80
C LEU A 537 29.33 -4.81 11.64
N LEU A 538 28.79 -6.02 11.44
CA LEU A 538 29.60 -7.22 11.26
C LEU A 538 30.48 -7.14 10.02
N ASP A 539 29.94 -6.57 8.94
CA ASP A 539 30.67 -6.38 7.69
C ASP A 539 31.79 -5.35 7.87
N PHE A 540 31.51 -4.24 8.58
CA PHE A 540 32.53 -3.24 8.90
C PHE A 540 33.65 -3.80 9.78
N LEU A 541 33.32 -4.56 10.82
CA LEU A 541 34.32 -5.20 11.67
C LEU A 541 35.17 -6.20 10.86
N GLY A 542 34.55 -6.95 9.94
CA GLY A 542 35.25 -7.84 9.02
C GLY A 542 36.21 -7.09 8.09
N ILE A 543 35.77 -6.00 7.48
CA ILE A 543 36.59 -5.15 6.59
C ILE A 543 37.78 -4.54 7.34
N LEU A 544 37.57 -4.11 8.59
CA LEU A 544 38.61 -3.57 9.46
C LEU A 544 39.49 -4.65 10.12
N ASN A 545 39.26 -5.93 9.86
CA ASN A 545 39.96 -7.06 10.50
C ASN A 545 39.86 -7.07 12.03
N ILE A 546 38.73 -6.64 12.59
CA ILE A 546 38.48 -6.62 14.03
C ILE A 546 37.78 -7.92 14.45
N ASN A 547 38.44 -8.68 15.34
CA ASN A 547 37.91 -9.94 15.86
C ASN A 547 36.77 -9.74 16.86
N PHE A 548 35.73 -10.55 16.76
CA PHE A 548 34.57 -10.53 17.66
C PHE A 548 33.96 -11.92 17.88
N ASN A 549 33.22 -12.08 18.98
CA ASN A 549 32.40 -13.27 19.23
C ASN A 549 30.90 -12.97 18.97
N ASP A 550 30.14 -13.94 18.47
CA ASP A 550 28.69 -13.81 18.24
C ASP A 550 27.91 -13.46 19.52
N ASP A 551 28.31 -14.02 20.67
CA ASP A 551 27.68 -13.75 21.97
C ASP A 551 27.75 -12.29 22.39
N GLU A 552 28.87 -11.65 22.05
CA GLU A 552 29.21 -10.25 22.31
C GLU A 552 28.40 -9.33 21.41
N ILE A 553 28.32 -9.62 20.11
CA ILE A 553 27.45 -8.87 19.18
C ILE A 553 25.98 -9.02 19.58
N GLY A 554 25.55 -10.22 19.97
CA GLY A 554 24.21 -10.42 20.49
C GLY A 554 23.92 -9.54 21.71
N LEU A 555 24.93 -9.21 22.53
CA LEU A 555 24.75 -8.39 23.74
C LEU A 555 24.63 -6.93 23.37
N LEU A 556 25.51 -6.47 22.48
CA LEU A 556 25.44 -5.15 21.87
C LEU A 556 24.05 -4.91 21.26
N TYR A 557 23.58 -5.84 20.41
CA TYR A 557 22.29 -5.73 19.73
C TYR A 557 21.12 -5.70 20.72
N SER A 558 21.21 -6.44 21.83
CA SER A 558 20.24 -6.32 22.93
C SER A 558 20.22 -4.94 23.57
N VAL A 559 21.39 -4.35 23.82
CA VAL A 559 21.49 -2.99 24.39
C VAL A 559 20.90 -1.96 23.42
N VAL A 560 21.21 -2.05 22.12
CA VAL A 560 20.65 -1.16 21.08
C VAL A 560 19.12 -1.28 21.02
N ASN A 561 18.58 -2.51 21.01
CA ASN A 561 17.13 -2.73 21.08
C ASN A 561 16.52 -2.10 22.34
N TYR A 562 17.24 -2.13 23.46
CA TYR A 562 16.79 -1.57 24.73
C TYR A 562 16.79 -0.05 24.72
N VAL A 563 17.85 0.57 24.20
CA VAL A 563 17.93 2.03 23.99
C VAL A 563 16.78 2.50 23.10
N ASN A 564 16.56 1.83 21.97
CA ASN A 564 15.47 2.17 21.04
C ASN A 564 14.08 2.13 21.69
N LYS A 565 13.88 1.33 22.75
CA LYS A 565 12.58 1.16 23.41
C LYS A 565 12.44 1.93 24.73
N PHE A 566 13.50 2.04 25.53
CA PHE A 566 13.43 2.43 26.93
C PHE A 566 14.34 3.61 27.30
N LEU A 567 14.94 4.33 26.34
CA LEU A 567 15.88 5.43 26.62
C LEU A 567 15.38 6.41 27.70
N LYS A 568 14.11 6.87 27.61
CA LYS A 568 13.51 7.79 28.58
C LYS A 568 13.48 7.27 30.03
N HIS A 569 13.52 5.95 30.21
CA HIS A 569 13.47 5.29 31.51
C HIS A 569 14.85 4.85 32.01
N LEU A 570 15.87 4.92 31.16
CA LEU A 570 17.23 4.47 31.46
C LEU A 570 18.05 5.45 32.30
N ASN A 571 17.50 6.58 32.75
CA ASN A 571 18.22 7.51 33.63
C ASN A 571 17.94 7.24 35.11
N CYS A 572 18.97 7.43 35.94
CA CYS A 572 18.84 7.44 37.39
C CYS A 572 18.02 8.66 37.82
N ARG A 573 17.02 8.46 38.68
CA ARG A 573 16.15 9.55 39.16
C ARG A 573 16.86 10.53 40.07
N SER A 574 17.93 10.10 40.75
CA SER A 574 18.67 10.97 41.69
C SER A 574 19.71 11.84 41.00
N CYS A 575 20.55 11.29 40.11
CA CYS A 575 21.66 12.03 39.50
C CYS A 575 21.51 12.27 37.99
N GLY A 576 20.43 11.79 37.36
CA GLY A 576 20.17 11.93 35.93
C GLY A 576 21.07 11.10 35.01
N LYS A 577 22.14 10.48 35.52
CA LYS A 577 23.06 9.66 34.74
C LYS A 577 22.40 8.35 34.29
N LEU A 578 22.80 7.86 33.12
CA LEU A 578 22.30 6.63 32.52
C LEU A 578 22.61 5.42 33.42
N LEU A 579 21.63 4.56 33.62
CA LEU A 579 21.73 3.33 34.40
C LEU A 579 22.53 2.29 33.62
N LYS A 580 23.44 1.60 34.31
CA LYS A 580 24.20 0.47 33.78
C LYS A 580 23.46 -0.83 34.06
N ALA A 581 23.47 -1.75 33.11
CA ALA A 581 22.81 -3.04 33.28
C ALA A 581 23.47 -3.90 34.38
N ASN A 582 22.68 -4.57 35.23
CA ASN A 582 23.18 -5.38 36.37
C ASN A 582 23.52 -6.84 36.00
N GLY A 583 23.25 -7.25 34.76
CA GLY A 583 23.45 -8.62 34.32
C GLY A 583 22.71 -8.90 33.02
N ASN A 584 22.82 -10.13 32.56
CA ASN A 584 22.04 -10.66 31.43
C ASN A 584 21.29 -11.92 31.87
N SER A 585 20.16 -12.19 31.22
CA SER A 585 19.46 -13.44 31.36
C SER A 585 19.32 -14.07 29.98
N ASN A 586 19.64 -15.36 29.90
CA ASN A 586 19.56 -16.13 28.66
C ASN A 586 18.11 -16.50 28.29
N TYR A 587 17.14 -16.26 29.18
CA TYR A 587 15.79 -16.82 29.09
C TYR A 587 14.67 -15.80 29.29
N THR A 588 14.98 -14.50 29.25
CA THR A 588 14.00 -13.41 29.39
C THR A 588 13.62 -12.85 28.03
N TYR A 589 12.51 -12.09 27.98
CA TYR A 589 12.08 -11.48 26.73
C TYR A 589 13.11 -10.46 26.22
N TYR A 590 13.59 -9.58 27.10
CA TYR A 590 14.79 -8.79 26.83
C TYR A 590 15.97 -9.47 27.49
N ARG A 591 17.11 -9.56 26.81
CA ARG A 591 18.33 -10.16 27.36
C ARG A 591 18.81 -9.43 28.60
N VAL A 592 18.62 -8.12 28.64
CA VAL A 592 18.90 -7.24 29.76
C VAL A 592 17.59 -6.64 30.23
N SER A 593 17.29 -6.73 31.52
CA SER A 593 16.07 -6.15 32.09
C SER A 593 16.27 -5.48 33.44
N SER A 594 17.47 -5.54 34.01
CA SER A 594 17.79 -4.98 35.33
C SER A 594 18.98 -4.04 35.24
N PHE A 595 18.91 -2.89 35.89
CA PHE A 595 19.88 -1.79 35.79
C PHE A 595 20.13 -1.13 37.15
N SER A 596 21.31 -0.56 37.34
CA SER A 596 21.67 0.25 38.50
C SER A 596 22.44 1.49 38.10
N CYS A 597 22.32 2.52 38.93
CA CYS A 597 23.22 3.64 38.94
C CYS A 597 24.58 3.19 39.47
N THR A 598 25.64 3.56 38.75
CA THR A 598 27.04 3.27 39.10
C THR A 598 27.85 4.56 39.23
N ASN A 599 27.17 5.70 39.34
CA ASN A 599 27.82 6.97 39.62
C ASN A 599 28.16 7.01 41.11
N ASP A 600 29.45 6.96 41.43
CA ASP A 600 29.94 6.97 42.81
C ASP A 600 29.55 8.26 43.57
N ASN A 601 29.32 9.35 42.84
CA ASN A 601 28.87 10.63 43.40
C ASN A 601 27.34 10.75 43.54
N CYS A 602 26.60 9.66 43.31
CA CYS A 602 25.15 9.68 43.45
C CYS A 602 24.75 9.47 44.91
N LEU A 603 24.06 10.46 45.51
CA LEU A 603 23.61 10.38 46.90
C LEU A 603 22.58 9.26 47.12
N ASN A 604 21.66 9.08 46.16
CA ASN A 604 20.58 8.09 46.23
C ASN A 604 20.54 7.24 44.95
N PRO A 605 21.49 6.32 44.75
CA PRO A 605 21.58 5.55 43.53
C PRO A 605 20.39 4.61 43.38
N ASP A 606 19.71 4.70 42.24
CA ASP A 606 18.73 3.71 41.80
C ASP A 606 19.42 2.34 41.66
N LYS A 607 18.97 1.33 42.41
CA LYS A 607 19.52 -0.05 42.36
C LYS A 607 18.44 -1.03 41.90
N ASP A 608 18.85 -2.07 41.15
CA ASP A 608 18.00 -3.16 40.67
C ASP A 608 16.69 -2.70 40.00
N VAL A 609 16.81 -1.65 39.18
CA VAL A 609 15.74 -1.10 38.37
C VAL A 609 15.39 -2.11 37.28
N TYR A 610 14.21 -2.72 37.40
CA TYR A 610 13.69 -3.61 36.37
C TYR A 610 12.88 -2.80 35.37
N LEU A 611 13.25 -2.84 34.08
CA LEU A 611 12.40 -2.32 33.01
C LEU A 611 12.06 -3.38 31.96
N SER A 612 10.83 -3.33 31.47
CA SER A 612 10.30 -4.25 30.47
C SER A 612 9.06 -3.67 29.78
N HIS A 613 8.44 -4.42 28.87
CA HIS A 613 7.18 -4.06 28.23
C HIS A 613 5.98 -4.59 29.03
N CYS A 614 4.82 -3.99 28.81
CA CYS A 614 3.58 -4.45 29.42
C CYS A 614 3.21 -5.87 28.98
N SER A 615 2.73 -6.68 29.93
CA SER A 615 2.14 -7.98 29.66
C SER A 615 0.95 -7.92 28.68
N ASN A 616 0.29 -6.78 28.50
CA ASN A 616 -0.81 -6.65 27.55
C ASN A 616 -0.36 -6.53 26.07
N GLY A 617 0.95 -6.59 25.79
CA GLY A 617 1.49 -6.65 24.42
C GLY A 617 1.10 -5.42 23.59
N SER A 618 0.71 -5.63 22.32
CA SER A 618 0.33 -4.55 21.39
C SER A 618 -0.95 -3.80 21.77
N ARG A 619 -1.65 -4.22 22.82
CA ARG A 619 -2.80 -3.49 23.37
C ARG A 619 -2.39 -2.46 24.42
N CYS A 620 -1.13 -2.46 24.86
CA CYS A 620 -0.62 -1.47 25.80
C CYS A 620 0.89 -1.23 25.62
N ASP A 621 1.25 -0.03 25.18
CA ASP A 621 2.65 0.40 25.07
C ASP A 621 3.26 0.86 26.40
N GLY A 622 2.61 0.52 27.52
CA GLY A 622 3.11 0.84 28.85
C GLY A 622 4.47 0.20 29.12
N VAL A 623 5.41 1.01 29.60
CA VAL A 623 6.71 0.53 30.12
C VAL A 623 6.53 0.08 31.56
N ILE A 624 6.95 -1.15 31.85
CA ILE A 624 7.13 -1.62 33.21
C ILE A 624 8.42 -1.00 33.74
N ASP A 625 8.34 -0.27 34.86
CA ASP A 625 9.47 0.32 35.58
C ASP A 625 9.27 0.03 37.07
N SER A 626 10.16 -0.78 37.67
CA SER A 626 10.03 -1.22 39.08
C SER A 626 10.04 -0.07 40.08
N ARG A 627 10.53 1.11 39.69
CA ARG A 627 10.52 2.30 40.55
C ARG A 627 9.15 3.01 40.54
N LYS A 628 8.20 2.62 39.67
CA LYS A 628 6.85 3.23 39.57
C LYS A 628 5.74 2.34 40.10
N SER A 629 6.00 1.04 40.27
CA SER A 629 4.96 0.07 40.55
C SER A 629 5.49 -1.13 41.32
N VAL A 630 4.62 -1.74 42.13
CA VAL A 630 4.94 -2.90 42.95
C VAL A 630 4.71 -4.21 42.20
N LYS A 631 5.24 -5.30 42.76
CA LYS A 631 5.01 -6.67 42.29
C LYS A 631 3.68 -7.21 42.83
N CYS A 632 2.97 -7.99 42.03
CA CYS A 632 1.87 -8.82 42.48
C CYS A 632 2.37 -10.05 43.26
N ASN A 633 1.44 -10.82 43.82
CA ASN A 633 1.75 -12.02 44.61
C ASN A 633 2.46 -13.15 43.80
N ASN A 634 2.45 -13.07 42.47
CA ASN A 634 3.18 -13.95 41.54
C ASN A 634 4.55 -13.38 41.11
N GLY A 635 4.96 -12.23 41.67
CA GLY A 635 6.27 -11.61 41.43
C GLY A 635 6.38 -10.74 40.17
N PHE A 636 5.29 -10.55 39.42
CA PHE A 636 5.25 -9.67 38.24
C PHE A 636 4.92 -8.24 38.63
N ILE A 637 5.61 -7.25 38.05
CA ILE A 637 5.31 -5.83 38.29
C ILE A 637 4.00 -5.46 37.59
N ILE A 638 3.14 -4.72 38.27
CA ILE A 638 1.83 -4.30 37.77
C ILE A 638 2.02 -3.13 36.80
N CYS A 639 1.44 -3.21 35.60
CA CYS A 639 1.48 -2.11 34.65
C CYS A 639 0.74 -0.87 35.20
N THR A 640 1.37 0.30 35.19
CA THR A 640 0.74 1.55 35.65
C THR A 640 -0.26 2.14 34.65
N GLN A 641 -0.32 1.61 33.43
CA GLN A 641 -1.20 2.12 32.36
C GLN A 641 -2.47 1.28 32.19
N CYS A 642 -2.37 -0.05 32.32
CA CYS A 642 -3.51 -0.95 32.13
C CYS A 642 -3.70 -1.98 33.25
N PHE A 643 -2.93 -1.90 34.33
CA PHE A 643 -2.98 -2.78 35.50
C PHE A 643 -2.74 -4.28 35.22
N ALA A 644 -2.30 -4.63 34.02
CA ALA A 644 -1.91 -5.99 33.67
C ALA A 644 -0.65 -6.43 34.45
N CYS A 645 -0.60 -7.68 34.90
CA CYS A 645 0.60 -8.27 35.53
C CYS A 645 0.88 -9.70 35.02
N CYS A 646 0.08 -10.70 35.40
CA CYS A 646 0.28 -12.11 35.07
C CYS A 646 -0.99 -12.80 34.53
N ASP A 647 -0.78 -13.83 33.70
CA ASP A 647 -1.81 -14.66 33.08
C ASP A 647 -1.38 -16.14 33.09
N THR A 648 -2.35 -17.06 32.94
CA THR A 648 -2.12 -18.51 32.99
C THR A 648 -1.06 -18.95 31.98
N LYS A 649 -1.18 -18.50 30.73
CA LYS A 649 -0.29 -18.92 29.64
C LYS A 649 1.16 -18.59 29.97
N ARG A 650 1.45 -17.37 30.44
CA ARG A 650 2.80 -16.94 30.78
C ARG A 650 3.39 -17.67 31.97
N LEU A 651 2.57 -17.93 32.99
CA LEU A 651 3.01 -18.68 34.16
C LEU A 651 3.39 -20.12 33.77
N THR A 652 2.57 -20.76 32.93
CA THR A 652 2.82 -22.08 32.35
C THR A 652 4.05 -22.08 31.45
N ASP A 653 4.14 -21.16 30.47
CA ASP A 653 5.28 -21.00 29.56
C ASP A 653 6.58 -20.84 30.36
N ARG A 654 6.57 -20.01 31.42
CA ARG A 654 7.75 -19.79 32.28
C ARG A 654 8.18 -21.07 33.00
N ASN A 655 7.24 -21.86 33.51
CA ASN A 655 7.57 -23.16 34.12
C ASN A 655 8.04 -24.18 33.08
N GLN A 656 7.49 -24.18 31.86
CA GLN A 656 7.98 -25.01 30.76
C GLN A 656 9.42 -24.65 30.39
N TYR A 657 9.75 -23.36 30.25
CA TYR A 657 11.12 -22.92 29.96
C TYR A 657 12.09 -23.24 31.09
N ARG A 658 11.65 -23.15 32.34
CA ARG A 658 12.44 -23.62 33.48
C ARG A 658 12.73 -25.12 33.36
N SER A 659 11.73 -25.95 33.06
CA SER A 659 11.93 -27.39 32.83
C SER A 659 12.88 -27.68 31.67
N ILE A 660 12.75 -27.00 30.53
CA ILE A 660 13.66 -27.16 29.36
C ILE A 660 15.11 -26.86 29.77
N ASN A 661 15.30 -25.88 30.65
CA ASN A 661 16.61 -25.52 31.19
C ASN A 661 16.94 -26.26 32.50
N GLN A 662 16.19 -27.31 32.85
CA GLN A 662 16.39 -28.16 34.03
C GLN A 662 16.38 -27.39 35.37
N LEU A 663 15.60 -26.31 35.45
CA LEU A 663 15.35 -25.54 36.66
C LEU A 663 14.02 -25.96 37.30
N ASN A 664 13.96 -25.96 38.65
CA ASN A 664 12.75 -26.29 39.40
C ASN A 664 11.56 -25.39 39.01
N LYS A 665 10.37 -25.98 38.83
CA LYS A 665 9.12 -25.23 38.62
C LYS A 665 8.82 -24.34 39.82
N VAL A 666 8.21 -23.18 39.56
CA VAL A 666 7.75 -22.28 40.61
C VAL A 666 6.26 -22.56 40.89
N PRO A 667 5.85 -22.71 42.15
CA PRO A 667 4.44 -22.82 42.52
C PRO A 667 3.79 -21.43 42.44
N TRP A 668 3.14 -21.12 41.32
CA TRP A 668 2.41 -19.87 41.13
C TRP A 668 1.06 -19.89 41.87
N LYS A 669 0.62 -18.72 42.33
CA LYS A 669 -0.75 -18.48 42.79
C LYS A 669 -1.68 -18.22 41.58
N GLU A 670 -2.97 -18.05 41.85
CA GLU A 670 -3.97 -17.75 40.82
C GLU A 670 -3.55 -16.59 39.88
N PRO A 671 -3.78 -16.72 38.56
CA PRO A 671 -3.50 -15.65 37.60
C PRO A 671 -4.47 -14.48 37.82
N HIS A 672 -4.07 -13.26 37.39
CA HIS A 672 -4.92 -12.07 37.60
C HIS A 672 -5.69 -11.64 36.34
N ARG A 673 -5.24 -12.02 35.14
CA ARG A 673 -5.95 -11.68 33.89
C ARG A 673 -7.39 -12.17 33.93
N GLY A 674 -8.35 -11.26 33.71
CA GLY A 674 -9.79 -11.54 33.75
C GLY A 674 -10.36 -11.87 35.14
N MET A 675 -9.54 -11.88 36.19
CA MET A 675 -9.95 -12.29 37.54
C MET A 675 -9.84 -11.16 38.55
N SER A 676 -8.81 -10.30 38.46
CA SER A 676 -8.66 -9.19 39.39
C SER A 676 -7.80 -8.05 38.83
N ILE A 677 -8.12 -6.83 39.29
CA ILE A 677 -7.38 -5.61 38.96
C ILE A 677 -6.65 -5.16 40.23
N LEU A 678 -5.32 -5.02 40.14
CA LEU A 678 -4.48 -4.68 41.28
C LEU A 678 -3.97 -3.23 41.18
N CYS A 679 -3.89 -2.56 42.33
CA CYS A 679 -3.34 -1.23 42.44
C CYS A 679 -1.81 -1.25 42.25
N PRO A 680 -1.24 -0.50 41.30
CA PRO A 680 0.21 -0.49 41.08
C PRO A 680 1.01 0.14 42.23
N LYS A 681 0.39 0.95 43.10
CA LYS A 681 1.09 1.55 44.26
C LYS A 681 1.29 0.58 45.43
N CYS A 682 0.33 -0.32 45.69
CA CYS A 682 0.36 -1.17 46.89
C CYS A 682 0.08 -2.65 46.65
N GLY A 683 -0.27 -3.05 45.43
CA GLY A 683 -0.50 -4.44 45.03
C GLY A 683 -1.81 -5.05 45.51
N ASN A 684 -2.68 -4.27 46.16
CA ASN A 684 -3.99 -4.74 46.63
C ASN A 684 -5.05 -4.54 45.56
N HIS A 685 -6.13 -5.30 45.65
CA HIS A 685 -7.25 -5.23 44.72
C HIS A 685 -7.85 -3.82 44.68
N PHE A 686 -8.15 -3.36 43.48
CA PHE A 686 -9.14 -2.30 43.31
C PHE A 686 -10.51 -2.88 43.65
N LYS A 687 -11.35 -2.09 44.32
CA LYS A 687 -12.78 -2.39 44.33
C LYS A 687 -13.33 -1.99 42.97
N TYR A 688 -13.87 -2.95 42.24
CA TYR A 688 -14.63 -2.70 41.02
C TYR A 688 -15.92 -3.51 41.10
N CYS A 689 -17.04 -2.92 40.67
CA CYS A 689 -18.28 -3.66 40.45
C CYS A 689 -18.24 -4.15 39.01
N ASP A 690 -18.38 -5.45 38.79
CA ASP A 690 -18.51 -5.96 37.43
C ASP A 690 -19.82 -5.47 36.79
N ILE A 691 -19.99 -5.76 35.51
CA ILE A 691 -21.15 -5.31 34.74
C ILE A 691 -22.48 -5.82 35.33
N LEU A 692 -22.50 -7.06 35.84
CA LEU A 692 -23.70 -7.70 36.38
C LEU A 692 -24.02 -7.13 37.77
N ASP A 693 -23.01 -6.89 38.60
CA ASP A 693 -23.14 -6.22 39.89
C ASP A 693 -23.64 -4.78 39.75
N LYS A 694 -23.15 -4.05 38.73
CA LYS A 694 -23.65 -2.70 38.41
C LYS A 694 -25.11 -2.72 37.99
N GLN A 695 -25.53 -3.67 37.14
CA GLN A 695 -26.94 -3.81 36.75
C GLN A 695 -27.84 -4.14 37.95
N ALA A 696 -27.39 -5.03 38.84
CA ALA A 696 -28.13 -5.37 40.05
C ALA A 696 -28.24 -4.19 41.01
N LYS A 697 -27.14 -3.44 41.25
CA LYS A 697 -27.14 -2.24 42.08
C LYS A 697 -28.00 -1.12 41.48
N HIS A 698 -27.93 -0.91 40.17
CA HIS A 698 -28.76 0.06 39.46
C HIS A 698 -30.25 -0.19 39.72
N LYS A 699 -30.73 -1.42 39.47
CA LYS A 699 -32.13 -1.79 39.71
C LYS A 699 -32.55 -1.54 41.17
N LYS A 700 -31.67 -1.85 42.13
CA LYS A 700 -31.91 -1.58 43.56
C LYS A 700 -32.01 -0.08 43.85
N ILE A 701 -31.16 0.76 43.26
CA ILE A 701 -31.19 2.22 43.47
C ILE A 701 -32.44 2.84 42.85
N VAL A 702 -32.83 2.47 41.63
CA VAL A 702 -34.08 2.95 41.02
C VAL A 702 -35.27 2.58 41.90
N GLN A 703 -35.32 1.35 42.40
CA GLN A 703 -36.40 0.92 43.30
C GLN A 703 -36.36 1.66 44.64
N LEU A 704 -35.17 1.90 45.20
CA LEU A 704 -34.98 2.68 46.43
C LEU A 704 -35.52 4.11 46.24
N LEU A 705 -35.16 4.80 45.15
CA LEU A 705 -35.60 6.16 44.87
C LEU A 705 -37.12 6.25 44.69
N LYS A 706 -37.73 5.25 44.02
CA LYS A 706 -39.19 5.14 43.92
C LYS A 706 -39.85 4.91 45.28
N ASN A 707 -39.27 4.02 46.10
CA ASN A 707 -39.80 3.74 47.44
C ASN A 707 -39.72 4.98 48.31
N LEU A 708 -38.59 5.69 48.29
CA LEU A 708 -38.41 6.95 49.02
C LEU A 708 -39.46 7.98 48.59
N TYR A 709 -39.74 8.14 47.29
CA TYR A 709 -40.80 9.06 46.86
C TYR A 709 -42.21 8.66 47.36
N HIS A 710 -42.49 7.36 47.48
CA HIS A 710 -43.80 6.82 47.86
C HIS A 710 -43.95 6.45 49.34
N ASP A 711 -42.95 6.71 50.19
CA ASP A 711 -42.91 6.26 51.58
C ASP A 711 -43.88 6.99 52.53
N GLY A 712 -44.68 7.94 52.01
CA GLY A 712 -45.67 8.69 52.78
C GLY A 712 -45.08 9.80 53.65
N THR A 713 -43.76 10.03 53.59
CA THR A 713 -43.10 11.13 54.30
C THR A 713 -43.54 12.47 53.71
N PRO A 714 -43.81 13.52 54.53
CA PRO A 714 -44.14 14.85 54.02
C PRO A 714 -43.10 15.34 53.00
N PRO A 715 -43.50 15.95 51.87
CA PRO A 715 -42.57 16.36 50.79
C PRO A 715 -41.41 17.27 51.25
N ALA A 716 -41.61 18.01 52.35
CA ALA A 716 -40.59 18.87 52.96
C ALA A 716 -39.45 18.12 53.68
N GLN A 717 -39.65 16.83 53.98
CA GLN A 717 -38.70 15.99 54.72
C GLN A 717 -38.17 14.82 53.88
N ASN A 718 -38.85 14.50 52.77
CA ASN A 718 -38.47 13.43 51.87
C ASN A 718 -37.18 13.76 51.11
N LEU A 719 -36.30 12.76 51.01
CA LEU A 719 -35.05 12.83 50.24
C LEU A 719 -35.34 12.98 48.75
N VAL A 720 -36.40 12.34 48.23
CA VAL A 720 -36.85 12.47 46.84
C VAL A 720 -38.11 13.33 46.84
N GLY A 721 -37.97 14.59 46.41
CA GLY A 721 -39.10 15.54 46.45
C GLY A 721 -40.00 15.49 45.22
N ASN A 722 -39.52 14.95 44.08
CA ASN A 722 -40.30 14.77 42.87
C ASN A 722 -39.70 13.67 41.98
N MET A 723 -40.53 13.02 41.16
CA MET A 723 -40.08 12.08 40.14
C MET A 723 -40.95 12.16 38.88
N GLY A 724 -40.40 11.71 37.75
CA GLY A 724 -41.16 11.55 36.53
C GLY A 724 -40.49 10.61 35.55
N VAL A 725 -41.13 10.41 34.40
CA VAL A 725 -40.65 9.53 33.33
C VAL A 725 -40.60 10.31 32.02
N TYR A 726 -39.50 10.20 31.28
CA TYR A 726 -39.40 10.81 29.94
C TYR A 726 -40.23 10.02 28.92
N GLN A 727 -41.17 10.69 28.25
CA GLN A 727 -42.13 10.06 27.33
C GLN A 727 -41.48 9.27 26.18
N ASN A 728 -40.33 9.70 25.67
CA ASN A 728 -39.68 9.09 24.51
C ASN A 728 -38.71 7.94 24.86
N SER A 729 -38.29 7.80 26.12
CA SER A 729 -37.24 6.84 26.52
C SER A 729 -37.62 5.93 27.69
N GLN A 730 -38.78 6.18 28.34
CA GLN A 730 -39.24 5.50 29.55
C GLN A 730 -38.28 5.54 30.74
N LEU A 731 -37.34 6.48 30.75
CA LEU A 731 -36.36 6.65 31.82
C LEU A 731 -36.93 7.50 32.95
N HIS A 732 -36.61 7.10 34.17
CA HIS A 732 -37.00 7.84 35.36
C HIS A 732 -36.04 8.99 35.64
N TRP A 733 -36.56 10.12 36.12
CA TRP A 733 -35.76 11.17 36.73
C TRP A 733 -36.30 11.47 38.12
N PHE A 734 -35.41 11.89 39.01
CA PHE A 734 -35.66 12.13 40.42
C PHE A 734 -35.05 13.47 40.81
N VAL A 735 -35.73 14.25 41.65
CA VAL A 735 -35.15 15.44 42.29
C VAL A 735 -34.82 15.09 43.72
N VAL A 736 -33.52 15.00 44.02
CA VAL A 736 -32.99 14.51 45.29
C VAL A 736 -32.42 15.67 46.09
N TYR A 737 -32.90 15.85 47.31
CA TYR A 737 -32.52 16.92 48.24
C TYR A 737 -31.57 16.39 49.32
N GLN A 738 -30.71 17.26 49.86
CA GLN A 738 -29.81 16.91 50.96
C GLN A 738 -30.58 16.53 52.25
N ARG A 739 -31.57 17.35 52.62
CA ARG A 739 -32.43 17.18 53.81
C ARG A 739 -31.63 16.83 55.07
N HIS A 740 -31.89 15.66 55.65
CA HIS A 740 -31.35 15.20 56.93
C HIS A 740 -29.95 14.60 56.82
N LEU A 741 -29.41 14.43 55.61
CA LEU A 741 -28.03 13.97 55.39
C LEU A 741 -27.04 15.11 55.63
N SER A 742 -25.89 14.80 56.24
CA SER A 742 -24.78 15.76 56.27
C SER A 742 -24.28 16.04 54.86
N ARG A 743 -23.57 17.16 54.66
CA ARG A 743 -23.08 17.54 53.32
C ARG A 743 -22.21 16.44 52.70
N ASN A 744 -21.31 15.86 53.50
CA ASN A 744 -20.41 14.81 53.02
C ASN A 744 -21.16 13.53 52.69
N GLU A 745 -22.14 13.13 53.50
CA GLU A 745 -22.96 11.95 53.21
C GLU A 745 -23.74 12.13 51.92
N PHE A 746 -24.38 13.29 51.72
CA PHE A 746 -25.14 13.58 50.52
C PHE A 746 -24.27 13.55 49.25
N LEU A 747 -23.12 14.22 49.27
CA LEU A 747 -22.20 14.23 48.12
C LEU A 747 -21.64 12.84 47.84
N ASN A 748 -21.29 12.06 48.86
CA ASN A 748 -20.82 10.68 48.70
C ASN A 748 -21.89 9.78 48.08
N THR A 749 -23.15 9.94 48.49
CA THR A 749 -24.28 9.21 47.89
C THR A 749 -24.44 9.55 46.40
N LEU A 750 -24.29 10.82 46.00
CA LEU A 750 -24.35 11.23 44.60
C LEU A 750 -23.16 10.68 43.79
N THR A 751 -21.94 10.71 44.35
CA THR A 751 -20.77 10.07 43.73
C THR A 751 -20.96 8.57 43.55
N GLU A 752 -21.55 7.89 44.53
CA GLU A 752 -21.86 6.46 44.43
C GLU A 752 -22.85 6.20 43.29
N TRP A 753 -23.95 6.95 43.20
CA TRP A 753 -24.96 6.76 42.15
C TRP A 753 -24.40 7.09 40.75
N GLN A 754 -23.60 8.15 40.62
CA GLN A 754 -22.90 8.47 39.36
C GLN A 754 -21.97 7.33 38.93
N SER A 755 -21.28 6.67 39.88
CA SER A 755 -20.40 5.51 39.58
C SER A 755 -21.15 4.27 39.05
N VAL A 756 -22.46 4.19 39.34
CA VAL A 756 -23.37 3.13 38.87
C VAL A 756 -24.04 3.49 37.53
N GLY A 757 -23.87 4.73 37.07
CA GLY A 757 -24.30 5.18 35.73
C GLY A 757 -25.44 6.19 35.71
N PHE A 758 -25.85 6.75 36.86
CA PHE A 758 -26.87 7.81 36.87
C PHE A 758 -26.28 9.15 36.40
N GLU A 759 -27.04 9.86 35.57
CA GLU A 759 -26.69 11.22 35.15
C GLU A 759 -27.19 12.22 36.21
N ILE A 760 -26.28 13.03 36.77
CA ILE A 760 -26.62 14.00 37.81
C ILE A 760 -26.30 15.40 37.30
N THR A 761 -27.33 16.19 37.02
CA THR A 761 -27.17 17.53 36.43
C THR A 761 -26.42 18.45 37.38
N ASP A 762 -25.41 19.16 36.88
CA ASP A 762 -24.58 20.13 37.63
C ASP A 762 -23.70 19.53 38.75
N PHE A 763 -23.51 18.20 38.77
CA PHE A 763 -22.62 17.49 39.68
C PHE A 763 -21.52 16.72 38.92
N PRO A 764 -20.23 16.84 39.28
CA PRO A 764 -19.68 17.49 40.48
C PRO A 764 -19.34 18.98 40.30
N GLU A 765 -19.79 19.63 39.22
CA GLU A 765 -19.38 21.00 38.86
C GLU A 765 -19.80 22.06 39.89
N ASP A 766 -20.99 21.92 40.49
CA ASP A 766 -21.48 22.81 41.55
C ASP A 766 -21.76 22.00 42.82
N LEU A 767 -20.78 21.97 43.73
CA LEU A 767 -20.84 21.28 45.02
C LEU A 767 -21.51 22.10 46.13
N THR A 768 -22.23 23.19 45.82
CA THR A 768 -22.90 24.03 46.84
C THR A 768 -24.41 23.79 46.91
N ARG A 769 -25.00 23.14 45.90
CA ARG A 769 -26.45 22.95 45.79
C ARG A 769 -27.03 22.03 46.85
N SER A 770 -28.20 22.41 47.36
CA SER A 770 -28.96 21.62 48.34
C SER A 770 -29.80 20.50 47.70
N TYR A 771 -29.86 20.43 46.38
CA TYR A 771 -30.54 19.37 45.63
C TYR A 771 -29.92 19.17 44.24
N TYR A 772 -30.11 17.98 43.67
CA TYR A 772 -29.70 17.64 42.32
C TYR A 772 -30.78 16.85 41.59
N ARG A 773 -30.79 16.97 40.26
CA ARG A 773 -31.61 16.12 39.40
C ARG A 773 -30.80 14.89 39.01
N VAL A 774 -31.32 13.72 39.37
CA VAL A 774 -30.73 12.40 39.12
C VAL A 774 -31.56 11.70 38.05
N ILE A 775 -30.95 11.33 36.93
CA ILE A 775 -31.62 10.79 35.75
C ILE A 775 -31.11 9.37 35.48
N GLU A 776 -32.04 8.46 35.21
CA GLU A 776 -31.75 7.09 34.78
C GLU A 776 -31.10 7.10 33.38
N PRO A 777 -30.01 6.34 33.17
CA PRO A 777 -29.24 6.36 31.92
C PRO A 777 -30.01 5.82 30.71
N ARG A 778 -29.85 6.49 29.54
CA ARG A 778 -30.61 6.21 28.29
C ARG A 778 -30.38 4.85 27.65
N GLU A 779 -29.20 4.28 27.78
CA GLU A 779 -28.87 2.93 27.37
C GLU A 779 -27.92 2.34 28.40
N PHE A 780 -28.04 1.05 28.71
CA PHE A 780 -26.90 0.29 29.23
C PHE A 780 -25.88 0.11 28.09
N GLN A 781 -25.30 1.19 27.58
CA GLN A 781 -23.94 1.13 27.07
C GLN A 781 -23.05 0.93 28.29
N LEU A 782 -23.02 -0.29 28.83
CA LEU A 782 -22.02 -0.72 29.80
C LEU A 782 -20.68 -0.83 29.07
N THR A 783 -20.16 0.33 28.76
CA THR A 783 -18.79 0.53 28.36
C THR A 783 -18.45 1.68 29.32
N GLN A 784 -17.67 1.57 30.38
CA GLN A 784 -16.29 1.16 30.44
C GLN A 784 -15.91 1.45 31.92
N VAL A 785 -15.21 0.56 32.65
CA VAL A 785 -14.68 0.95 33.97
C VAL A 785 -13.49 1.88 33.73
N THR A 786 -13.67 3.19 33.89
CA THR A 786 -12.63 4.20 33.66
C THR A 786 -12.05 4.77 34.96
N PHE A 787 -12.79 4.66 36.07
CA PHE A 787 -12.36 5.11 37.39
C PHE A 787 -12.00 3.93 38.31
N PHE A 788 -10.83 3.99 38.94
CA PHE A 788 -10.31 2.96 39.84
C PHE A 788 -9.86 3.58 41.15
N SER A 789 -10.38 3.09 42.29
CA SER A 789 -9.98 3.54 43.62
C SER A 789 -9.51 2.38 44.50
N CYS A 790 -8.33 2.54 45.09
CA CYS A 790 -7.74 1.54 45.98
C CYS A 790 -8.11 1.83 47.43
N THR A 791 -8.81 0.92 48.08
CA THR A 791 -9.25 1.09 49.48
C THR A 791 -8.15 1.01 50.53
N LYS A 792 -6.94 0.58 50.15
CA LYS A 792 -5.81 0.45 51.09
C LYS A 792 -4.85 1.63 51.07
N CYS A 793 -4.67 2.27 49.93
CA CYS A 793 -3.72 3.39 49.79
C CYS A 793 -4.35 4.66 49.22
N ASN A 794 -5.67 4.69 49.08
CA ASN A 794 -6.47 5.81 48.56
C ASN A 794 -6.04 6.32 47.17
N ALA A 795 -5.29 5.51 46.42
CA ALA A 795 -4.88 5.85 45.07
C ALA A 795 -6.08 5.79 44.12
N THR A 796 -6.29 6.86 43.37
CA THR A 796 -7.32 6.99 42.33
C THR A 796 -6.68 7.08 40.94
N TYR A 797 -7.35 6.52 39.95
CA TYR A 797 -6.97 6.59 38.53
C TYR A 797 -8.24 6.83 37.72
N ASP A 798 -8.22 7.87 36.89
CA ASP A 798 -9.31 8.20 35.98
C ASP A 798 -8.78 8.20 34.53
N TYR A 799 -9.32 7.30 33.71
CA TYR A 799 -8.99 7.15 32.30
C TYR A 799 -10.16 7.51 31.38
N THR A 800 -11.13 8.29 31.87
CA THR A 800 -12.34 8.66 31.10
C THR A 800 -11.99 9.36 29.78
N GLN A 801 -10.88 10.10 29.74
CA GLN A 801 -10.39 10.82 28.55
C GLN A 801 -9.26 10.09 27.80
N ASP A 802 -8.86 8.88 28.22
CA ASP A 802 -7.72 8.14 27.65
C ASP A 802 -8.17 6.83 27.00
N HIS A 803 -8.71 6.95 25.79
CA HIS A 803 -9.32 5.85 25.05
C HIS A 803 -8.37 4.64 24.86
N MET A 804 -7.07 4.90 24.63
CA MET A 804 -6.08 3.83 24.46
C MET A 804 -5.87 3.04 25.75
N LYS A 805 -5.70 3.72 26.89
CA LYS A 805 -5.52 3.04 28.18
C LYS A 805 -6.76 2.29 28.62
N TYR A 806 -7.93 2.90 28.47
CA TYR A 806 -9.19 2.21 28.77
C TYR A 806 -9.33 0.94 27.90
N THR A 807 -9.09 1.01 26.59
CA THR A 807 -9.21 -0.15 25.68
C THR A 807 -8.26 -1.28 26.10
N ALA A 808 -7.04 -0.91 26.52
CA ALA A 808 -6.07 -1.85 27.06
C ALA A 808 -6.60 -2.56 28.31
N ILE A 809 -7.15 -1.81 29.27
CA ILE A 809 -7.75 -2.33 30.50
C ILE A 809 -8.90 -3.29 30.15
N GLY A 810 -9.80 -2.88 29.25
CA GLY A 810 -10.92 -3.70 28.81
C GLY A 810 -10.51 -5.04 28.24
N TYR A 811 -9.53 -5.04 27.34
CA TYR A 811 -9.00 -6.26 26.75
C TYR A 811 -8.33 -7.20 27.77
N TRP A 812 -7.65 -6.66 28.78
CA TRP A 812 -6.94 -7.50 29.73
C TRP A 812 -7.86 -8.04 30.85
N HIS A 813 -8.77 -7.21 31.34
CA HIS A 813 -9.54 -7.49 32.56
C HIS A 813 -10.99 -7.88 32.30
N PHE A 814 -11.60 -7.52 31.17
CA PHE A 814 -13.05 -7.69 30.94
C PHE A 814 -13.44 -8.51 29.70
N SER A 815 -12.52 -8.80 28.76
CA SER A 815 -12.85 -9.64 27.61
C SER A 815 -13.14 -11.08 28.05
N LYS A 816 -14.35 -11.59 27.78
CA LYS A 816 -14.69 -13.01 27.94
C LYS A 816 -13.74 -13.88 27.08
N PHE A 817 -13.34 -15.02 27.62
CA PHE A 817 -12.49 -16.01 26.95
C PHE A 817 -13.10 -16.44 25.60
N ASN A 818 -12.59 -15.90 24.49
CA ASN A 818 -12.71 -16.51 23.17
C ASN A 818 -11.35 -17.08 22.78
N HIS A 819 -10.90 -18.15 23.44
CA HIS A 819 -9.85 -19.05 22.96
C HIS A 819 -9.95 -20.37 23.72
N ILE A 820 -10.73 -21.30 23.18
CA ILE A 820 -10.32 -22.71 23.06
C ILE A 820 -9.65 -22.82 21.70
#